data_AF-A0A0H3J361-F1
#
_entry.id   AF-A0A0H3J361-F1
#
_cell.length_a   1.000
_cell.length_b   1.000
_cell.length_c   1.000
_cell.angle_alpha   90.00
_cell.angle_beta   90.00
_cell.angle_gamma   90.00
#
_symmetry.space_group_name_H-M   'P 1'
#
loop_
_entity.id
_entity.type
_entity.pdbx_description
1 polymer ?
#
loop_
_entity_poly.entity_id
_entity_poly.type
_entity_poly.pdbx_seq_one_letter_code
_entity_poly.pdbx_strand_id
1 'polypeptide(L)'
;MNKKLSVLKKKISILKIARFIIQLVFLYFFSGLFTLAFTGFKSIYLGLARENFSIANSFTFLAAFTGVVVLSILIGRFFCGWLCAFGTFNDLLYLTSSKIFKKKVKIPPSVDEKLKYIKYIILLEIIIFIWSMNRVPEKSINPWDAFAQLFQIKTMASEMPIAFIFLALITVGAIFIERFFCRYLCPLGAIQAILSKFKIINISKPSEKCGKCQLCTSNCPMGINLSQVEAVESGECISCLKCVDACYRSNPKVVMFKKLNMQWYSSTAAAILVFGFIFWGSKFVKPEAKIGSVSAAEMSKVDEAVFSDGVYTGVGNGYRPNLKVQVKIAKGKISDIKIICHEETKGYYEQAFDIVPKEIIASQSTNVDVVSGATRSSNGIKQAVNDALNKARKDKTKNQVVDSQKSDSASTEAENISADVSMDKNAKFKDGTYTGVAKGYASGLTVSVTIKDGKISDIKIISHNETPGFYEKAFSTVPKEIIAAQSTDVDVVSGATFSSRGIMAAVKNALEKALISGELPEDNTSTTEDTNTTLNSNVDVSSIVSKLPVYTGKGLYKDGVYTGTGKGFMPNLKVSVTVKDRKISDIKIISHNETPGFYEKAFSIVPKEIISKQATDVDTVSGATRSSEGIIAAVNDALKNARLDDSTPKPVIPNSVTPTPSNPTPQQPAAPTTPAGTKYKDGVYTGTADGFQPGLTVSVTIKDNKISDIKITAHNESEGFYEKPFDSVPKAIISKQSTDVDVVSGATYTSKGIMNAVANALKDTKLDGTGGSTTPTNSSDNNNDTEKPGNEKPITTAAPLYKDGRYTGVGKGLKKDLTVDVTVKDNKITDINLITYKDGIEYMKKAMTPMTERIIAAQSTDVDVVSGAVETSNGIKDAVNKALEKAVYKDGTFTGVGRGYNRTDRINLKVTVKDGKMSNIDIISQAETPEYFEKVWPTIPSKIIETQSVAVDAVSGATRSSNGIMNAVKAALATDTTVGETSTYPSKEDVAAPFRDGVYTGKGKGYAGDITVNITVKDNKILKIELGNNSETPSYFEKVWSIIPNEMIEKQSADVDAVSGATRSTNGIINAVKDALRNSKLALSAPAEAPYKDGSYEGEAEGFRGPMKVKVEVKDNKILKVDMISNMDDKDWFNKAWTTIPEKIVETNNVNVDVVSGATYSSKGIIGAVNDALRDAHDATLNY
;
A
#
# COMPACT_ATOMS: atom_id res chain seq x y z
N MET A 1 7.55 28.20 63.16
CA MET A 1 8.47 27.67 62.12
C MET A 1 7.76 27.53 60.75
N ASN A 2 6.93 28.50 60.34
CA ASN A 2 5.88 28.31 59.32
C ASN A 2 6.11 29.08 57.99
N LYS A 3 7.36 29.32 57.55
CA LYS A 3 7.65 30.12 56.34
C LYS A 3 8.45 29.43 55.23
N LYS A 4 8.77 28.13 55.36
CA LYS A 4 9.35 27.29 54.27
C LYS A 4 8.29 26.47 53.50
N LEU A 5 7.02 26.91 53.52
CA LEU A 5 5.91 26.28 52.80
C LEU A 5 5.51 27.01 51.50
N SER A 6 6.23 28.06 51.10
CA SER A 6 6.02 28.78 49.85
C SER A 6 7.20 28.59 48.89
N VAL A 7 6.90 28.53 47.58
CA VAL A 7 7.85 28.57 46.45
C VAL A 7 8.80 27.38 46.22
N LEU A 8 8.46 26.16 46.65
CA LEU A 8 9.00 24.96 45.97
C LEU A 8 8.19 24.67 44.70
N LYS A 9 8.63 25.28 43.59
CA LYS A 9 7.99 25.23 42.26
C LYS A 9 7.53 23.82 41.92
N LYS A 10 6.21 23.63 41.89
CA LYS A 10 5.53 22.44 41.38
C LYS A 10 5.64 22.40 39.85
N LYS A 11 6.88 22.38 39.32
CA LYS A 11 7.16 22.14 37.90
C LYS A 11 6.47 20.82 37.56
N ILE A 12 5.39 20.89 36.79
CA ILE A 12 4.81 19.70 36.19
C ILE A 12 5.93 19.16 35.29
N SER A 13 6.41 17.96 35.59
CA SER A 13 7.45 17.31 34.80
C SER A 13 7.01 17.32 33.34
N ILE A 14 7.87 17.81 32.44
CA ILE A 14 7.59 17.87 30.99
C ILE A 14 7.18 16.48 30.50
N LEU A 15 7.76 15.43 31.08
CA LEU A 15 7.44 14.03 30.85
C LEU A 15 5.96 13.69 31.15
N LYS A 16 5.38 14.22 32.24
CA LYS A 16 3.96 14.03 32.58
C LYS A 16 3.03 14.70 31.58
N ILE A 17 3.39 15.90 31.13
CA ILE A 17 2.61 16.64 30.12
C ILE A 17 2.69 15.92 28.77
N ALA A 18 3.91 15.61 28.29
CA ALA A 18 4.12 14.90 27.03
C ALA A 18 3.39 13.56 27.00
N ARG A 19 3.51 12.77 28.08
CA ARG A 19 2.75 11.52 28.26
C ARG A 19 1.24 11.75 28.14
N PHE A 20 0.69 12.73 28.86
CA PHE A 20 -0.75 12.99 28.86
C PHE A 20 -1.25 13.48 27.49
N ILE A 21 -0.49 14.33 26.80
CA ILE A 21 -0.79 14.77 25.43
C ILE A 21 -0.83 13.58 24.47
N ILE A 22 0.22 12.73 24.46
CA ILE A 22 0.27 11.53 23.62
C ILE A 22 -0.92 10.61 23.91
N GLN A 23 -1.21 10.39 25.20
CA GLN A 23 -2.34 9.59 25.65
C GLN A 23 -3.70 10.13 25.15
N LEU A 24 -3.91 11.46 25.13
CA LEU A 24 -5.12 12.08 24.61
C LEU A 24 -5.19 12.05 23.07
N VAL A 25 -4.08 12.30 22.38
CA VAL A 25 -3.99 12.19 20.91
C VAL A 25 -4.37 10.77 20.46
N PHE A 26 -3.84 9.74 21.12
CA PHE A 26 -4.19 8.35 20.79
C PHE A 26 -5.62 7.97 21.20
N LEU A 27 -6.16 8.54 22.28
CA LEU A 27 -7.56 8.35 22.66
C LEU A 27 -8.54 8.96 21.65
N TYR A 28 -8.20 10.13 21.08
CA TYR A 28 -9.07 10.86 20.16
C TYR A 28 -8.94 10.40 18.70
N PHE A 29 -7.71 10.36 18.16
CA PHE A 29 -7.48 10.07 16.74
C PHE A 29 -7.30 8.58 16.43
N PHE A 30 -6.93 7.75 17.41
CA PHE A 30 -6.51 6.36 17.18
C PHE A 30 -7.28 5.33 18.03
N SER A 31 -8.46 5.67 18.54
CA SER A 31 -9.32 4.73 19.31
C SER A 31 -9.66 3.45 18.52
N GLY A 32 -9.87 3.56 17.19
CA GLY A 32 -10.10 2.43 16.28
C GLY A 32 -8.85 1.63 15.88
N LEU A 33 -7.63 2.14 16.10
CA LEU A 33 -6.40 1.41 15.77
C LEU A 33 -6.29 0.08 16.56
N PHE A 34 -6.92 0.04 17.73
CA PHE A 34 -6.97 -1.11 18.62
C PHE A 34 -7.92 -2.19 18.11
N THR A 35 -9.10 -1.82 17.61
CA THR A 35 -10.03 -2.78 17.01
C THR A 35 -9.46 -3.33 15.71
N LEU A 36 -8.69 -2.57 14.92
CA LEU A 36 -7.92 -3.11 13.80
C LEU A 36 -6.96 -4.22 14.23
N ALA A 37 -6.18 -4.05 15.30
CA ALA A 37 -5.24 -5.09 15.75
C ALA A 37 -5.95 -6.38 16.18
N PHE A 38 -7.03 -6.30 16.96
CA PHE A 38 -7.82 -7.47 17.37
C PHE A 38 -8.62 -8.10 16.22
N THR A 39 -9.12 -7.28 15.29
CA THR A 39 -9.79 -7.76 14.07
C THR A 39 -8.80 -8.46 13.15
N GLY A 40 -7.56 -7.98 13.08
CA GLY A 40 -6.44 -8.64 12.42
C GLY A 40 -6.15 -10.03 12.99
N PHE A 41 -6.12 -10.18 14.31
CA PHE A 41 -6.03 -11.52 14.92
C PHE A 41 -7.23 -12.41 14.58
N LYS A 42 -8.44 -11.87 14.66
CA LYS A 42 -9.68 -12.60 14.31
C LYS A 42 -9.69 -13.02 12.84
N SER A 43 -9.21 -12.19 11.92
CA SER A 43 -9.15 -12.48 10.48
C SER A 43 -8.00 -13.41 10.11
N ILE A 44 -6.84 -13.29 10.74
CA ILE A 44 -5.74 -14.26 10.62
C ILE A 44 -6.22 -15.64 11.12
N TYR A 45 -6.84 -15.70 12.30
CA TYR A 45 -7.37 -16.95 12.85
C TYR A 45 -8.46 -17.56 11.95
N LEU A 46 -9.47 -16.77 11.55
CA LEU A 46 -10.54 -17.25 10.67
C LEU A 46 -10.04 -17.62 9.27
N GLY A 47 -9.00 -16.97 8.76
CA GLY A 47 -8.35 -17.32 7.50
C GLY A 47 -7.60 -18.65 7.59
N LEU A 48 -6.90 -18.90 8.71
CA LEU A 48 -6.22 -20.17 8.98
C LEU A 48 -7.22 -21.30 9.25
N ALA A 49 -8.30 -21.04 9.99
CA ALA A 49 -9.34 -22.01 10.34
C ALA A 49 -10.35 -22.30 9.21
N ARG A 50 -10.29 -21.54 8.10
CA ARG A 50 -11.13 -21.72 6.89
C ARG A 50 -10.31 -21.85 5.61
N GLU A 51 -9.01 -22.14 5.73
CA GLU A 51 -8.08 -22.44 4.63
C GLU A 51 -7.97 -21.35 3.52
N ASN A 52 -8.40 -20.12 3.79
CA ASN A 52 -8.42 -19.00 2.84
C ASN A 52 -7.52 -17.84 3.32
N PHE A 53 -6.33 -18.17 3.81
CA PHE A 53 -5.41 -17.20 4.41
C PHE A 53 -4.56 -16.47 3.36
N SER A 54 -4.95 -15.24 2.99
CA SER A 54 -4.15 -14.37 2.12
C SER A 54 -3.21 -13.47 2.94
N ILE A 55 -1.90 -13.69 2.79
CA ILE A 55 -0.83 -12.85 3.37
C ILE A 55 -0.93 -11.41 2.88
N ALA A 56 -1.26 -11.18 1.60
CA ALA A 56 -1.39 -9.83 1.04
C ALA A 56 -2.51 -9.04 1.72
N ASN A 57 -3.66 -9.68 1.96
CA ASN A 57 -4.81 -9.05 2.64
C ASN A 57 -4.58 -8.88 4.15
N SER A 58 -3.70 -9.68 4.74
CA SER A 58 -3.37 -9.65 6.17
C SER A 58 -2.10 -8.87 6.52
N PHE A 59 -1.33 -8.42 5.53
CA PHE A 59 0.02 -7.85 5.71
C PHE A 59 0.03 -6.66 6.68
N THR A 60 -0.88 -5.70 6.50
CA THR A 60 -0.99 -4.52 7.38
C THR A 60 -1.24 -4.88 8.84
N PHE A 61 -2.08 -5.90 9.08
CA PHE A 61 -2.37 -6.39 10.44
C PHE A 61 -1.19 -7.14 11.04
N LEU A 62 -0.52 -7.98 10.25
CA LEU A 62 0.65 -8.75 10.67
C LEU A 62 1.84 -7.82 10.96
N ALA A 63 2.08 -6.80 10.13
CA ALA A 63 3.11 -5.79 10.36
C ALA A 63 2.84 -4.96 11.63
N ALA A 64 1.59 -4.53 11.84
CA ALA A 64 1.20 -3.81 13.06
C ALA A 64 1.37 -4.67 14.32
N PHE A 65 0.99 -5.95 14.26
CA PHE A 65 1.19 -6.90 15.37
C PHE A 65 2.68 -7.12 15.67
N THR A 66 3.48 -7.46 14.65
CA THR A 66 4.93 -7.65 14.79
C THR A 66 5.60 -6.40 15.36
N GLY A 67 5.22 -5.20 14.91
CA GLY A 67 5.72 -3.94 15.46
C GLY A 67 5.43 -3.78 16.96
N VAL A 68 4.21 -4.11 17.41
CA VAL A 68 3.84 -4.08 18.84
C VAL A 68 4.61 -5.14 19.66
N VAL A 69 4.86 -6.33 19.10
CA VAL A 69 5.67 -7.38 19.75
C VAL A 69 7.12 -6.94 19.90
N VAL A 70 7.75 -6.49 18.82
CA VAL A 70 9.15 -6.00 18.83
C VAL A 70 9.29 -4.83 19.81
N LEU A 71 8.39 -3.85 19.77
CA LEU A 71 8.40 -2.73 20.73
C LEU A 71 8.25 -3.21 22.18
N SER A 72 7.44 -4.26 22.42
CA SER A 72 7.27 -4.85 23.76
C SER A 72 8.53 -5.58 24.25
N ILE A 73 9.29 -6.21 23.35
CA ILE A 73 10.59 -6.85 23.66
C ILE A 73 11.69 -5.79 23.84
N LEU A 74 11.61 -4.63 23.19
CA LEU A 74 12.60 -3.56 23.39
C LEU A 74 12.37 -2.77 24.69
N ILE A 75 11.12 -2.36 24.97
CA ILE A 75 10.80 -1.31 25.97
C ILE A 75 9.76 -1.76 27.03
N GLY A 76 9.40 -3.04 27.03
CA GLY A 76 8.33 -3.59 27.86
C GLY A 76 6.94 -3.11 27.44
N ARG A 77 5.97 -3.09 28.36
CA ARG A 77 4.57 -2.71 28.09
C ARG A 77 4.36 -1.19 27.88
N PHE A 78 5.29 -0.52 27.19
CA PHE A 78 5.25 0.90 26.84
C PHE A 78 3.95 1.28 26.12
N PHE A 79 3.45 0.42 25.22
CA PHE A 79 2.17 0.59 24.52
C PHE A 79 0.98 0.77 25.48
N CYS A 80 0.83 -0.13 26.46
CA CYS A 80 -0.16 0.01 27.55
C CYS A 80 0.03 1.35 28.29
N GLY A 81 1.27 1.75 28.52
CA GLY A 81 1.63 2.98 29.21
C GLY A 81 1.21 4.25 28.46
N TRP A 82 1.57 4.38 27.19
CA TRP A 82 1.62 5.66 26.49
C TRP A 82 0.61 5.80 25.36
N LEU A 83 0.28 4.72 24.66
CA LEU A 83 -0.49 4.75 23.42
C LEU A 83 -1.90 4.19 23.60
N CYS A 84 -2.11 3.29 24.56
CA CYS A 84 -3.38 2.58 24.73
C CYS A 84 -4.56 3.48 25.11
N ALA A 85 -5.49 3.71 24.18
CA ALA A 85 -6.70 4.52 24.37
C ALA A 85 -7.54 4.10 25.58
N PHE A 86 -7.83 2.80 25.73
CA PHE A 86 -8.57 2.26 26.88
C PHE A 86 -7.80 2.42 28.21
N GLY A 87 -6.46 2.34 28.15
CA GLY A 87 -5.58 2.64 29.28
C GLY A 87 -5.61 4.11 29.67
N THR A 88 -5.71 5.02 28.70
CA THR A 88 -5.94 6.46 28.92
C THR A 88 -7.33 6.73 29.50
N PHE A 89 -8.37 6.07 29.01
CA PHE A 89 -9.72 6.17 29.57
C PHE A 89 -9.73 5.76 31.06
N ASN A 90 -9.06 4.66 31.42
CA ASN A 90 -8.89 4.23 32.80
C ASN A 90 -8.08 5.24 33.64
N ASP A 91 -6.98 5.79 33.10
CA ASP A 91 -6.19 6.85 33.77
C ASP A 91 -7.06 8.10 34.02
N LEU A 92 -7.88 8.51 33.05
CA LEU A 92 -8.74 9.69 33.11
C LEU A 92 -9.89 9.51 34.11
N LEU A 93 -10.58 8.37 34.07
CA LEU A 93 -11.63 8.01 35.04
C LEU A 93 -11.10 8.03 36.48
N TYR A 94 -9.92 7.47 36.72
CA TYR A 94 -9.31 7.48 38.05
C TYR A 94 -8.84 8.89 38.48
N LEU A 95 -8.38 9.72 37.53
CA LEU A 95 -8.02 11.12 37.79
C LEU A 95 -9.25 11.97 38.15
N THR A 96 -10.38 11.79 37.48
CA THR A 96 -11.62 12.51 37.80
C THR A 96 -12.26 11.97 39.08
N SER A 97 -12.39 10.64 39.23
CA SER A 97 -12.97 10.02 40.42
C SER A 97 -12.20 10.36 41.69
N SER A 98 -10.87 10.31 41.68
CA SER A 98 -10.06 10.61 42.87
C SER A 98 -10.10 12.07 43.29
N LYS A 99 -10.48 12.98 42.37
CA LYS A 99 -10.76 14.40 42.67
C LYS A 99 -12.17 14.60 43.24
N ILE A 100 -13.15 13.80 42.80
CA ILE A 100 -14.56 13.87 43.22
C ILE A 100 -14.77 13.15 44.56
N PHE A 101 -14.51 11.84 44.60
CA PHE A 101 -14.84 10.97 45.75
C PHE A 101 -13.81 11.02 46.88
N LYS A 102 -12.60 11.58 46.65
CA LYS A 102 -11.47 11.74 47.59
C LYS A 102 -10.92 10.47 48.27
N LYS A 103 -11.65 9.35 48.25
CA LYS A 103 -11.30 8.06 48.84
C LYS A 103 -10.53 7.20 47.85
N LYS A 104 -9.29 6.82 48.17
CA LYS A 104 -8.45 5.92 47.35
C LYS A 104 -8.48 4.51 47.94
N VAL A 105 -9.10 3.56 47.24
CA VAL A 105 -9.09 2.16 47.66
C VAL A 105 -7.71 1.57 47.39
N LYS A 106 -7.00 1.17 48.45
CA LYS A 106 -5.72 0.47 48.35
C LYS A 106 -5.96 -1.01 48.62
N ILE A 107 -5.74 -1.85 47.62
CA ILE A 107 -5.82 -3.30 47.75
C ILE A 107 -4.55 -3.81 48.47
N PRO A 108 -4.64 -4.74 49.44
CA PRO A 108 -3.49 -5.36 50.07
C PRO A 108 -2.57 -6.04 49.04
N PRO A 109 -1.23 -5.95 49.15
CA PRO A 109 -0.31 -6.47 48.14
C PRO A 109 -0.51 -7.95 47.78
N SER A 110 -0.80 -8.79 48.77
CA SER A 110 -1.04 -10.24 48.59
C SER A 110 -2.33 -10.56 47.81
N VAL A 111 -3.36 -9.73 47.96
CA VAL A 111 -4.62 -9.86 47.20
C VAL A 111 -4.42 -9.35 45.78
N ASP A 112 -3.76 -8.20 45.63
CA ASP A 112 -3.43 -7.60 44.34
C ASP A 112 -2.59 -8.52 43.44
N GLU A 113 -1.57 -9.18 44.01
CA GLU A 113 -0.74 -10.13 43.29
C GLU A 113 -1.52 -11.34 42.75
N LYS A 114 -2.46 -11.87 43.55
CA LYS A 114 -3.37 -12.94 43.10
C LYS A 114 -4.35 -12.46 42.02
N LEU A 115 -4.96 -11.29 42.19
CA LEU A 115 -5.92 -10.73 41.21
C LEU A 115 -5.26 -10.46 39.84
N LYS A 116 -3.95 -10.17 39.78
CA LYS A 116 -3.20 -10.01 38.51
C LYS A 116 -3.14 -11.30 37.68
N TYR A 117 -3.43 -12.47 38.25
CA TYR A 117 -3.49 -13.72 37.49
C TYR A 117 -4.79 -13.88 36.67
N ILE A 118 -5.86 -13.16 37.00
CA ILE A 118 -7.18 -13.30 36.34
C ILE A 118 -7.10 -13.06 34.81
N LYS A 119 -6.34 -12.06 34.36
CA LYS A 119 -6.14 -11.79 32.92
C LYS A 119 -5.44 -12.93 32.15
N TYR A 120 -4.70 -13.81 32.83
CA TYR A 120 -4.09 -14.99 32.21
C TYR A 120 -5.11 -16.14 32.13
N ILE A 121 -6.02 -16.25 33.11
CA ILE A 121 -7.17 -17.17 33.04
C ILE A 121 -8.09 -16.76 31.88
N ILE A 122 -8.46 -15.48 31.79
CA ILE A 122 -9.25 -14.93 30.66
C ILE A 122 -8.56 -15.19 29.31
N LEU A 123 -7.23 -15.04 29.23
CA LEU A 123 -6.48 -15.36 28.01
C LEU A 123 -6.57 -16.85 27.66
N LEU A 124 -6.45 -17.73 28.65
CA LEU A 124 -6.56 -19.19 28.47
C LEU A 124 -7.98 -19.60 28.04
N GLU A 125 -9.01 -19.06 28.67
CA GLU A 125 -10.42 -19.26 28.29
C GLU A 125 -10.67 -18.83 26.85
N ILE A 126 -10.17 -17.66 26.43
CA ILE A 126 -10.28 -17.19 25.04
C ILE A 126 -9.61 -18.18 24.07
N ILE A 127 -8.41 -18.68 24.39
CA ILE A 127 -7.71 -19.65 23.54
C ILE A 127 -8.48 -20.98 23.45
N ILE A 128 -8.96 -21.51 24.57
CA ILE A 128 -9.74 -22.75 24.61
C ILE A 128 -11.06 -22.59 23.84
N PHE A 129 -11.78 -21.48 24.03
CA PHE A 129 -13.04 -21.21 23.35
C PHE A 129 -12.85 -21.10 21.83
N ILE A 130 -11.82 -20.37 21.39
CA ILE A 130 -11.44 -20.23 19.98
C ILE A 130 -11.13 -21.60 19.35
N TRP A 131 -10.33 -22.42 20.03
CA TRP A 131 -9.90 -23.74 19.56
C TRP A 131 -11.02 -24.79 19.55
N SER A 132 -11.92 -24.75 20.55
CA SER A 132 -12.98 -25.76 20.74
C SER A 132 -14.21 -25.53 19.86
N MET A 133 -14.65 -24.28 19.68
CA MET A 133 -15.98 -23.99 19.09
C MET A 133 -15.98 -23.89 17.55
N ASN A 134 -14.82 -23.63 16.93
CA ASN A 134 -14.63 -23.26 15.50
C ASN A 134 -15.65 -22.25 14.91
N ARG A 135 -16.35 -21.51 15.79
CA ARG A 135 -17.37 -20.51 15.49
C ARG A 135 -17.18 -19.33 16.43
N VAL A 136 -17.16 -18.13 15.87
CA VAL A 136 -17.12 -16.90 16.67
C VAL A 136 -18.56 -16.42 16.85
N PRO A 137 -18.99 -15.98 18.05
CA PRO A 137 -20.33 -15.44 18.25
C PRO A 137 -20.67 -14.33 17.25
N GLU A 138 -21.89 -14.39 16.69
CA GLU A 138 -22.37 -13.44 15.68
C GLU A 138 -22.48 -12.02 16.24
N LYS A 139 -22.89 -11.90 17.52
CA LYS A 139 -22.89 -10.63 18.26
C LYS A 139 -21.62 -10.50 19.08
N SER A 140 -20.96 -9.33 19.02
CA SER A 140 -19.72 -9.12 19.77
C SER A 140 -19.97 -8.98 21.27
N ILE A 141 -19.21 -9.76 22.05
CA ILE A 141 -19.20 -9.77 23.52
C ILE A 141 -18.04 -8.90 24.05
N ASN A 142 -17.20 -8.35 23.15
CA ASN A 142 -15.93 -7.72 23.48
C ASN A 142 -16.10 -6.31 24.05
N PRO A 143 -15.65 -6.02 25.31
CA PRO A 143 -15.76 -4.68 25.88
C PRO A 143 -14.92 -3.62 25.14
N TRP A 144 -13.94 -4.02 24.32
CA TRP A 144 -13.21 -3.08 23.44
C TRP A 144 -14.06 -2.57 22.28
N ASP A 145 -14.96 -3.40 21.73
CA ASP A 145 -15.83 -3.01 20.63
C ASP A 145 -16.92 -2.06 21.14
N ALA A 146 -17.48 -2.35 22.32
CA ALA A 146 -18.34 -1.41 23.05
C ALA A 146 -17.61 -0.09 23.38
N PHE A 147 -16.31 -0.14 23.73
CA PHE A 147 -15.50 1.05 23.98
C PHE A 147 -15.32 1.91 22.72
N ALA A 148 -15.03 1.28 21.57
CA ALA A 148 -14.94 1.98 20.28
C ALA A 148 -16.28 2.67 19.91
N GLN A 149 -17.41 2.10 20.34
CA GLN A 149 -18.76 2.62 20.11
C GLN A 149 -19.29 3.56 21.21
N LEU A 150 -18.47 4.01 22.16
CA LEU A 150 -18.93 4.89 23.27
C LEU A 150 -19.61 6.18 22.81
N PHE A 151 -19.16 6.77 21.69
CA PHE A 151 -19.78 7.96 21.11
C PHE A 151 -21.16 7.69 20.46
N GLN A 152 -21.48 6.41 20.23
CA GLN A 152 -22.74 5.92 19.64
C GLN A 152 -23.53 5.03 20.63
N ILE A 153 -23.31 5.19 21.94
CA ILE A 153 -23.92 4.32 22.98
C ILE A 153 -25.45 4.23 22.89
N LYS A 154 -26.14 5.30 22.46
CA LYS A 154 -27.61 5.32 22.32
C LYS A 154 -28.15 4.38 21.23
N THR A 155 -27.35 4.05 20.22
CA THR A 155 -27.72 3.15 19.11
C THR A 155 -27.06 1.78 19.22
N MET A 156 -25.85 1.70 19.80
CA MET A 156 -25.06 0.47 19.83
C MET A 156 -25.25 -0.37 21.10
N ALA A 157 -25.82 0.19 22.18
CA ALA A 157 -26.03 -0.55 23.43
C ALA A 157 -27.11 -1.64 23.34
N SER A 158 -28.11 -1.47 22.48
CA SER A 158 -29.15 -2.50 22.22
C SER A 158 -28.62 -3.68 21.40
N GLU A 159 -27.69 -3.43 20.47
CA GLU A 159 -27.10 -4.45 19.61
C GLU A 159 -26.05 -5.31 20.33
N MET A 160 -25.34 -4.71 21.29
CA MET A 160 -24.23 -5.34 22.03
C MET A 160 -24.37 -5.23 23.56
N PRO A 161 -25.51 -5.60 24.15
CA PRO A 161 -25.80 -5.31 25.57
C PRO A 161 -24.78 -5.94 26.51
N ILE A 162 -24.36 -7.17 26.24
CA ILE A 162 -23.37 -7.89 27.06
C ILE A 162 -22.01 -7.17 27.07
N ALA A 163 -21.54 -6.68 25.91
CA ALA A 163 -20.28 -5.95 25.80
C ALA A 163 -20.33 -4.60 26.55
N PHE A 164 -21.46 -3.89 26.49
CA PHE A 164 -21.67 -2.65 27.25
C PHE A 164 -21.82 -2.89 28.76
N ILE A 165 -22.44 -4.01 29.19
CA ILE A 165 -22.47 -4.42 30.61
C ILE A 165 -21.05 -4.68 31.13
N PHE A 166 -20.23 -5.44 30.39
CA PHE A 166 -18.82 -5.63 30.77
C PHE A 166 -18.05 -4.31 30.81
N LEU A 167 -18.24 -3.42 29.84
CA LEU A 167 -17.61 -2.09 29.83
C LEU A 167 -18.05 -1.23 31.04
N ALA A 168 -19.31 -1.31 31.45
CA ALA A 168 -19.83 -0.62 32.63
C ALA A 168 -19.19 -1.16 33.93
N LEU A 169 -19.11 -2.49 34.10
CA LEU A 169 -18.44 -3.12 35.24
C LEU A 169 -16.96 -2.75 35.31
N ILE A 170 -16.26 -2.75 34.17
CA ILE A 170 -14.86 -2.31 34.06
C ILE A 170 -14.72 -0.82 34.45
N THR A 171 -15.66 0.03 34.01
CA THR A 171 -15.69 1.47 34.32
C THR A 171 -15.87 1.70 35.83
N VAL A 172 -16.76 0.97 36.49
CA VAL A 172 -16.93 1.01 37.95
C VAL A 172 -15.65 0.58 38.66
N GLY A 173 -14.98 -0.48 38.22
CA GLY A 173 -13.68 -0.88 38.78
C GLY A 173 -12.59 0.19 38.61
N ALA A 174 -12.52 0.83 37.44
CA ALA A 174 -11.55 1.88 37.12
C ALA A 174 -11.73 3.18 37.93
N ILE A 175 -12.96 3.46 38.40
CA ILE A 175 -13.24 4.59 39.30
C ILE A 175 -12.52 4.43 40.64
N PHE A 176 -12.43 3.21 41.18
CA PHE A 176 -11.83 2.97 42.51
C PHE A 176 -10.36 2.52 42.45
N ILE A 177 -9.96 1.84 41.37
CA ILE A 177 -8.64 1.21 41.23
C ILE A 177 -7.96 1.72 39.96
N GLU A 178 -6.82 2.39 40.12
CA GLU A 178 -6.03 2.90 38.99
C GLU A 178 -5.68 1.76 38.02
N ARG A 179 -6.04 1.94 36.74
CA ARG A 179 -5.82 0.97 35.66
C ARG A 179 -6.37 -0.44 35.91
N PHE A 180 -7.50 -0.55 36.62
CA PHE A 180 -8.23 -1.79 36.92
C PHE A 180 -8.18 -2.82 35.77
N PHE A 181 -8.62 -2.43 34.57
CA PHE A 181 -8.65 -3.35 33.41
C PHE A 181 -7.27 -3.86 32.99
N CYS A 182 -6.28 -2.96 32.83
CA CYS A 182 -4.93 -3.32 32.40
C CYS A 182 -4.17 -4.19 33.41
N ARG A 183 -4.62 -4.15 34.68
CA ARG A 183 -4.04 -4.84 35.84
C ARG A 183 -4.62 -6.25 36.04
N TYR A 184 -5.94 -6.42 35.87
CA TYR A 184 -6.63 -7.67 36.22
C TYR A 184 -7.37 -8.37 35.07
N LEU A 185 -7.80 -7.67 34.02
CA LEU A 185 -8.76 -8.23 33.04
C LEU A 185 -8.29 -8.21 31.58
N CYS A 186 -7.22 -7.50 31.23
CA CYS A 186 -6.80 -7.30 29.84
C CYS A 186 -5.96 -8.50 29.30
N PRO A 187 -6.46 -9.33 28.37
CA PRO A 187 -5.73 -10.49 27.85
C PRO A 187 -4.50 -10.08 27.00
N LEU A 188 -4.59 -9.01 26.20
CA LEU A 188 -3.42 -8.43 25.51
C LEU A 188 -2.37 -7.93 26.52
N GLY A 189 -2.83 -7.44 27.68
CA GLY A 189 -1.97 -7.06 28.82
C GLY A 189 -1.36 -8.24 29.56
N ALA A 190 -1.86 -9.46 29.37
CA ALA A 190 -1.22 -10.70 29.81
C ALA A 190 -0.12 -11.13 28.82
N ILE A 191 -0.44 -11.17 27.52
CA ILE A 191 0.54 -11.45 26.44
C ILE A 191 1.74 -10.50 26.52
N GLN A 192 1.50 -9.18 26.54
CA GLN A 192 2.58 -8.20 26.62
C GLN A 192 3.36 -8.28 27.94
N ALA A 193 2.77 -8.77 29.04
CA ALA A 193 3.50 -8.95 30.30
C ALA A 193 4.47 -10.14 30.27
N ILE A 194 4.15 -11.19 29.51
CA ILE A 194 5.06 -12.31 29.24
C ILE A 194 6.22 -11.80 28.37
N LEU A 195 5.93 -11.16 27.24
CA LEU A 195 6.95 -10.60 26.32
C LEU A 195 7.87 -9.59 27.01
N SER A 196 7.33 -8.78 27.92
CA SER A 196 8.09 -7.74 28.65
C SER A 196 9.05 -8.29 29.72
N LYS A 197 9.10 -9.61 29.95
CA LYS A 197 10.18 -10.23 30.73
C LYS A 197 11.53 -10.14 30.00
N PHE A 198 11.51 -10.09 28.66
CA PHE A 198 12.71 -10.01 27.81
C PHE A 198 13.14 -8.56 27.48
N LYS A 199 12.63 -7.57 28.21
CA LYS A 199 12.85 -6.14 27.90
C LYS A 199 14.32 -5.71 28.03
N ILE A 200 14.83 -5.07 26.99
CA ILE A 200 16.21 -4.54 26.95
C ILE A 200 16.34 -3.22 27.72
N ILE A 201 15.35 -2.33 27.58
CA ILE A 201 15.28 -1.06 28.31
C ILE A 201 14.56 -1.28 29.64
N ASN A 202 15.20 -0.89 30.74
CA ASN A 202 14.67 -1.08 32.08
C ASN A 202 14.82 0.19 32.94
N ILE A 203 14.08 0.28 34.05
CA ILE A 203 14.23 1.37 35.02
C ILE A 203 15.16 0.85 36.13
N SER A 204 16.40 1.34 36.17
CA SER A 204 17.31 1.12 37.29
C SER A 204 16.93 2.03 38.45
N LYS A 205 17.09 1.55 39.68
CA LYS A 205 16.82 2.28 40.92
C LYS A 205 17.76 1.76 42.01
N PRO A 206 19.02 2.22 42.06
CA PRO A 206 19.99 1.78 43.07
C PRO A 206 19.43 1.81 44.50
N SER A 207 19.58 0.69 45.20
CA SER A 207 19.03 0.46 46.54
C SER A 207 19.58 1.46 47.56
N GLU A 208 20.89 1.71 47.54
CA GLU A 208 21.62 2.70 48.35
C GLU A 208 21.00 4.11 48.32
N LYS A 209 20.50 4.53 47.15
CA LYS A 209 19.92 5.87 46.93
C LYS A 209 18.42 5.90 47.25
N CYS A 210 17.85 4.80 47.75
CA CYS A 210 16.44 4.67 48.10
C CYS A 210 16.19 4.84 49.62
N GLY A 211 15.43 5.87 50.00
CA GLY A 211 14.97 6.03 51.39
C GLY A 211 13.66 5.27 51.69
N LYS A 212 13.28 5.25 52.97
CA LYS A 212 12.04 4.62 53.50
C LYS A 212 10.71 5.26 53.01
N CYS A 213 10.72 6.17 52.05
CA CYS A 213 9.56 7.00 51.67
C CYS A 213 8.48 6.28 50.86
N GLN A 214 8.75 5.10 50.29
CA GLN A 214 7.79 4.27 49.52
C GLN A 214 7.10 4.97 48.32
N LEU A 215 7.51 6.18 47.93
CA LEU A 215 6.82 7.03 46.94
C LEU A 215 6.72 6.41 45.54
N CYS A 216 7.72 5.65 45.10
CA CYS A 216 7.68 4.96 43.81
C CYS A 216 6.59 3.89 43.78
N THR A 217 6.45 3.13 44.87
CA THR A 217 5.47 2.06 45.04
C THR A 217 4.05 2.63 45.17
N SER A 218 3.87 3.67 45.98
CA SER A 218 2.55 4.30 46.20
C SER A 218 2.02 5.12 45.02
N ASN A 219 2.87 5.47 44.04
CA ASN A 219 2.50 6.10 42.77
C ASN A 219 2.60 5.14 41.57
N CYS A 220 2.78 3.83 41.79
CA CYS A 220 2.78 2.85 40.71
C CYS A 220 1.33 2.47 40.35
N PRO A 221 0.84 2.81 39.14
CA PRO A 221 -0.55 2.53 38.76
C PRO A 221 -0.86 1.03 38.66
N MET A 222 0.17 0.21 38.41
CA MET A 222 0.08 -1.24 38.33
C MET A 222 0.28 -1.94 39.68
N GLY A 223 0.44 -1.18 40.78
CA GLY A 223 0.67 -1.73 42.12
C GLY A 223 1.89 -2.64 42.22
N ILE A 224 2.98 -2.30 41.53
CA ILE A 224 4.23 -3.06 41.64
C ILE A 224 4.95 -2.59 42.90
N ASN A 225 5.43 -3.53 43.71
CA ASN A 225 6.32 -3.18 44.82
C ASN A 225 7.68 -2.76 44.25
N LEU A 226 8.00 -1.47 44.37
CA LEU A 226 9.25 -0.86 43.88
C LEU A 226 10.20 -0.51 45.03
N SER A 227 10.00 -1.09 46.21
CA SER A 227 10.73 -0.72 47.42
C SER A 227 11.96 -1.60 47.59
N GLN A 228 13.13 -0.95 47.74
CA GLN A 228 14.44 -1.61 47.87
C GLN A 228 14.83 -2.54 46.69
N VAL A 229 14.16 -2.42 45.53
CA VAL A 229 14.55 -3.13 44.30
C VAL A 229 15.62 -2.34 43.52
N GLU A 230 16.64 -3.03 43.04
CA GLU A 230 17.74 -2.51 42.21
C GLU A 230 17.28 -2.05 40.81
N ALA A 231 16.30 -2.75 40.24
CA ALA A 231 15.71 -2.48 38.93
C ALA A 231 14.24 -2.93 38.86
N VAL A 232 13.45 -2.35 37.96
CA VAL A 232 12.01 -2.63 37.83
C VAL A 232 11.77 -3.79 36.85
N GLU A 233 12.23 -4.98 37.21
CA GLU A 233 12.24 -6.15 36.30
C GLU A 233 10.85 -6.72 36.00
N SER A 234 9.84 -6.46 36.84
CA SER A 234 8.46 -6.96 36.65
C SER A 234 7.90 -6.71 35.24
N GLY A 235 7.37 -7.76 34.63
CA GLY A 235 6.64 -7.72 33.35
C GLY A 235 5.31 -6.96 33.44
N GLU A 236 4.80 -6.69 34.65
CA GLU A 236 3.63 -5.81 34.84
C GLU A 236 3.97 -4.32 34.65
N CYS A 237 5.25 -3.95 34.51
CA CYS A 237 5.65 -2.56 34.32
C CYS A 237 5.25 -2.04 32.93
N ILE A 238 4.30 -1.11 32.91
CA ILE A 238 3.83 -0.38 31.72
C ILE A 238 4.72 0.78 31.28
N SER A 239 5.99 0.81 31.74
CA SER A 239 6.99 1.85 31.43
C SER A 239 6.44 3.29 31.51
N CYS A 240 5.54 3.56 32.47
CA CYS A 240 4.79 4.82 32.56
C CYS A 240 5.55 5.99 33.19
N LEU A 241 6.76 5.74 33.69
CA LEU A 241 7.69 6.68 34.33
C LEU A 241 7.16 7.52 35.52
N LYS A 242 5.91 7.34 35.96
CA LYS A 242 5.34 7.95 37.19
C LYS A 242 6.25 7.77 38.42
N CYS A 243 6.98 6.66 38.53
CA CYS A 243 7.93 6.41 39.61
C CYS A 243 9.21 7.26 39.55
N VAL A 244 9.67 7.64 38.34
CA VAL A 244 10.75 8.60 38.10
C VAL A 244 10.27 9.99 38.52
N ASP A 245 9.14 10.44 37.99
CA ASP A 245 8.57 11.77 38.27
C ASP A 245 8.07 11.98 39.71
N ALA A 246 7.90 10.90 40.49
CA ALA A 246 7.49 10.97 41.90
C ALA A 246 8.70 10.92 42.86
N CYS A 247 9.90 10.61 42.38
CA CYS A 247 11.08 10.47 43.22
C CYS A 247 11.79 11.82 43.39
N TYR A 248 11.59 12.46 44.54
CA TYR A 248 12.29 13.70 44.91
C TYR A 248 13.83 13.55 45.03
N ARG A 249 14.35 12.32 45.06
CA ARG A 249 15.79 12.01 45.06
C ARG A 249 16.36 11.77 43.66
N SER A 250 15.54 11.82 42.61
CA SER A 250 15.92 11.49 41.22
C SER A 250 16.64 10.13 41.09
N ASN A 251 16.27 9.16 41.93
CA ASN A 251 16.94 7.86 42.01
C ASN A 251 16.57 6.91 40.85
N PRO A 252 15.28 6.66 40.52
CA PRO A 252 14.93 5.83 39.38
C PRO A 252 15.34 6.50 38.07
N LYS A 253 16.08 5.78 37.22
CA LYS A 253 16.57 6.24 35.91
C LYS A 253 16.33 5.16 34.85
N VAL A 254 16.10 5.58 33.60
CA VAL A 254 15.99 4.63 32.48
C VAL A 254 17.41 4.22 32.04
N VAL A 255 17.64 2.92 31.91
CA VAL A 255 18.92 2.35 31.48
C VAL A 255 18.75 1.36 30.33
N MET A 256 19.75 1.35 29.44
CA MET A 256 19.96 0.29 28.44
C MET A 256 20.90 -0.77 29.02
N PHE A 257 20.58 -2.05 28.82
CA PHE A 257 21.45 -3.20 29.16
C PHE A 257 22.05 -3.16 30.59
N LYS A 258 21.28 -2.72 31.58
CA LYS A 258 21.67 -2.55 33.01
C LYS A 258 22.90 -1.65 33.28
N LYS A 259 23.58 -1.08 32.28
CA LYS A 259 24.83 -0.29 32.44
C LYS A 259 24.80 1.13 31.89
N LEU A 260 24.00 1.46 30.87
CA LEU A 260 24.04 2.77 30.21
C LEU A 260 22.92 3.71 30.71
N ASN A 261 23.28 4.83 31.32
CA ASN A 261 22.33 5.80 31.91
C ASN A 261 21.71 6.74 30.86
N MET A 262 20.47 6.49 30.45
CA MET A 262 19.79 7.18 29.35
C MET A 262 18.67 8.09 29.88
N GLN A 263 19.02 9.18 30.57
CA GLN A 263 18.06 9.97 31.37
C GLN A 263 16.98 10.75 30.61
N TRP A 264 17.00 10.82 29.27
CA TRP A 264 16.06 11.65 28.51
C TRP A 264 15.61 11.15 27.12
N TYR A 265 16.39 10.32 26.42
CA TYR A 265 16.10 9.98 25.01
C TYR A 265 15.09 8.83 24.77
N SER A 266 14.85 7.95 25.74
CA SER A 266 14.14 6.68 25.46
C SER A 266 12.69 6.84 25.02
N SER A 267 11.97 7.83 25.55
CA SER A 267 10.53 8.01 25.28
C SER A 267 10.27 8.72 23.95
N THR A 268 11.11 9.70 23.62
CA THR A 268 11.09 10.39 22.31
C THR A 268 11.59 9.48 21.21
N ALA A 269 12.69 8.75 21.39
CA ALA A 269 13.16 7.78 20.40
C ALA A 269 12.13 6.66 20.15
N ALA A 270 11.48 6.14 21.19
CA ALA A 270 10.38 5.18 21.04
C ALA A 270 9.18 5.76 20.28
N ALA A 271 8.76 6.98 20.60
CA ALA A 271 7.67 7.65 19.91
C ALA A 271 8.02 7.94 18.44
N ILE A 272 9.25 8.36 18.15
CA ILE A 272 9.77 8.61 16.80
C ILE A 272 9.90 7.30 16.01
N LEU A 273 10.31 6.19 16.62
CA LEU A 273 10.36 4.89 15.97
C LEU A 273 8.94 4.35 15.68
N VAL A 274 7.97 4.59 16.55
CA VAL A 274 6.56 4.20 16.32
C VAL A 274 5.91 5.10 15.25
N PHE A 275 6.11 6.42 15.31
CA PHE A 275 5.67 7.33 14.24
C PHE A 275 6.36 6.99 12.92
N GLY A 276 7.66 6.70 12.95
CA GLY A 276 8.44 6.23 11.82
C GLY A 276 7.85 4.95 11.21
N PHE A 277 7.57 3.91 12.01
CA PHE A 277 6.94 2.69 11.52
C PHE A 277 5.55 2.92 10.92
N ILE A 278 4.73 3.78 11.52
CA ILE A 278 3.39 4.12 11.01
C ILE A 278 3.49 4.92 9.69
N PHE A 279 4.43 5.87 9.61
CA PHE A 279 4.64 6.75 8.45
C PHE A 279 5.46 6.10 7.32
N TRP A 280 6.22 5.04 7.61
CA TRP A 280 6.91 4.20 6.65
C TRP A 280 5.97 3.11 6.12
N GLY A 281 5.10 2.56 6.98
CA GLY A 281 4.00 1.69 6.55
C GLY A 281 3.04 2.37 5.57
N SER A 282 2.74 3.66 5.75
CA SER A 282 1.95 4.43 4.78
C SER A 282 2.72 4.84 3.51
N LYS A 283 4.05 4.71 3.47
CA LYS A 283 4.87 4.88 2.24
C LYS A 283 4.91 3.60 1.39
N PHE A 284 4.74 2.43 1.99
CA PHE A 284 4.57 1.15 1.27
C PHE A 284 3.14 0.91 0.76
N VAL A 285 2.18 1.78 1.13
CA VAL A 285 0.86 1.83 0.52
C VAL A 285 0.72 3.15 -0.25
N LYS A 286 1.27 3.20 -1.47
CA LYS A 286 0.84 4.21 -2.44
C LYS A 286 -0.44 3.73 -3.15
N PRO A 287 -1.47 4.59 -3.28
CA PRO A 287 -2.55 4.34 -4.22
C PRO A 287 -2.01 4.44 -5.66
N GLU A 288 -2.78 3.90 -6.62
CA GLU A 288 -2.52 3.97 -8.07
C GLU A 288 -1.33 3.12 -8.57
N ALA A 289 -1.56 1.81 -8.68
CA ALA A 289 -0.95 1.01 -9.74
C ALA A 289 -1.95 0.95 -10.92
N LYS A 290 -1.64 1.63 -12.04
CA LYS A 290 -2.33 1.45 -13.32
C LYS A 290 -1.39 0.85 -14.35
N ILE A 291 -1.99 0.02 -15.21
CA ILE A 291 -1.34 -0.90 -16.15
C ILE A 291 -0.98 -0.16 -17.45
N GLY A 292 0.08 -0.59 -18.15
CA GLY A 292 0.57 0.06 -19.37
C GLY A 292 1.38 -0.86 -20.30
N SER A 293 0.65 -1.59 -21.14
CA SER A 293 1.00 -2.09 -22.48
C SER A 293 2.45 -2.47 -22.86
N VAL A 294 2.66 -3.77 -23.15
CA VAL A 294 3.70 -4.25 -24.07
C VAL A 294 3.21 -4.10 -25.51
N SER A 295 4.08 -3.70 -26.44
CA SER A 295 3.75 -3.51 -27.86
C SER A 295 3.93 -4.78 -28.69
N ALA A 296 3.04 -4.97 -29.68
CA ALA A 296 3.14 -6.05 -30.66
C ALA A 296 4.46 -5.99 -31.47
N ALA A 297 5.37 -6.93 -31.19
CA ALA A 297 6.57 -7.17 -32.00
C ALA A 297 7.08 -8.62 -31.95
N GLU A 298 6.28 -9.58 -31.47
CA GLU A 298 6.63 -11.01 -31.53
C GLU A 298 5.36 -11.85 -31.74
N MET A 299 5.02 -12.07 -33.01
CA MET A 299 3.84 -12.83 -33.42
C MET A 299 4.10 -13.57 -34.74
N SER A 300 4.89 -14.64 -34.69
CA SER A 300 4.98 -15.61 -35.79
C SER A 300 5.33 -17.03 -35.34
N LYS A 301 4.33 -17.76 -34.88
CA LYS A 301 3.90 -19.04 -35.47
C LYS A 301 2.42 -19.24 -35.13
N VAL A 302 1.68 -19.85 -36.05
CA VAL A 302 0.22 -19.94 -36.01
C VAL A 302 -0.14 -21.42 -35.96
N ASP A 303 -1.03 -21.77 -35.04
CA ASP A 303 -2.01 -22.84 -35.23
C ASP A 303 -3.42 -22.25 -35.03
N GLU A 304 -4.44 -23.00 -35.42
CA GLU A 304 -5.52 -22.44 -36.24
C GLU A 304 -6.59 -21.57 -35.56
N ALA A 305 -7.24 -20.78 -36.42
CA ALA A 305 -8.16 -19.69 -36.13
C ALA A 305 -9.53 -20.12 -35.53
N VAL A 306 -9.76 -19.84 -34.24
CA VAL A 306 -11.05 -20.03 -33.52
C VAL A 306 -12.24 -19.30 -34.16
N PHE A 307 -11.97 -18.19 -34.84
CA PHE A 307 -12.98 -17.38 -35.54
C PHE A 307 -12.89 -17.57 -37.06
N SER A 308 -14.04 -17.48 -37.72
CA SER A 308 -14.18 -17.36 -39.17
C SER A 308 -13.73 -15.99 -39.63
N ASP A 309 -12.99 -15.97 -40.73
CA ASP A 309 -12.65 -14.73 -41.42
C ASP A 309 -13.93 -14.15 -42.05
N GLY A 310 -14.13 -12.85 -41.86
CA GLY A 310 -15.38 -12.20 -42.23
C GLY A 310 -15.58 -10.85 -41.56
N VAL A 311 -16.72 -10.23 -41.83
CA VAL A 311 -17.11 -8.93 -41.27
C VAL A 311 -18.40 -9.11 -40.49
N TYR A 312 -18.33 -8.91 -39.18
CA TYR A 312 -19.40 -9.23 -38.25
C TYR A 312 -19.89 -7.98 -37.53
N THR A 313 -21.20 -7.78 -37.49
CA THR A 313 -21.81 -6.63 -36.81
C THR A 313 -22.33 -7.06 -35.44
N GLY A 314 -21.88 -6.36 -34.40
CA GLY A 314 -22.33 -6.55 -33.03
C GLY A 314 -22.88 -5.27 -32.40
N VAL A 315 -23.69 -5.45 -31.36
CA VAL A 315 -24.48 -4.39 -30.72
C VAL A 315 -24.17 -4.34 -29.22
N GLY A 316 -23.97 -3.14 -28.69
CA GLY A 316 -23.73 -2.89 -27.28
C GLY A 316 -24.43 -1.62 -26.82
N ASN A 317 -24.42 -1.39 -25.50
CA ASN A 317 -25.12 -0.27 -24.87
C ASN A 317 -24.07 0.71 -24.31
N GLY A 318 -23.95 1.89 -24.93
CA GLY A 318 -23.04 2.95 -24.49
C GLY A 318 -23.63 3.80 -23.37
N TYR A 319 -23.32 5.09 -23.38
CA TYR A 319 -24.10 6.07 -22.61
C TYR A 319 -25.54 6.19 -23.14
N ARG A 320 -25.72 5.95 -24.45
CA ARG A 320 -26.98 5.87 -25.19
C ARG A 320 -27.15 4.47 -25.81
N PRO A 321 -28.38 4.07 -26.17
CA PRO A 321 -28.62 2.81 -26.86
C PRO A 321 -28.06 2.80 -28.29
N ASN A 322 -28.18 1.65 -28.97
CA ASN A 322 -27.89 1.48 -30.40
C ASN A 322 -26.42 1.67 -30.83
N LEU A 323 -25.44 1.50 -29.93
CA LEU A 323 -24.02 1.47 -30.31
C LEU A 323 -23.72 0.16 -31.06
N LYS A 324 -23.48 0.27 -32.37
CA LYS A 324 -23.16 -0.86 -33.26
C LYS A 324 -21.73 -0.75 -33.74
N VAL A 325 -21.01 -1.87 -33.69
CA VAL A 325 -19.65 -1.99 -34.20
C VAL A 325 -19.58 -3.09 -35.26
N GLN A 326 -18.74 -2.86 -36.25
CA GLN A 326 -18.38 -3.81 -37.28
C GLN A 326 -16.96 -4.30 -37.01
N VAL A 327 -16.81 -5.59 -36.81
CA VAL A 327 -15.54 -6.25 -36.48
C VAL A 327 -15.11 -7.08 -37.68
N LYS A 328 -13.92 -6.80 -38.22
CA LYS A 328 -13.35 -7.56 -39.32
C LYS A 328 -12.33 -8.55 -38.80
N ILE A 329 -12.56 -9.82 -39.08
CA ILE A 329 -11.64 -10.91 -38.74
C ILE A 329 -10.92 -11.37 -40.00
N ALA A 330 -9.60 -11.49 -39.93
CA ALA A 330 -8.75 -11.98 -41.00
C ALA A 330 -7.62 -12.83 -40.40
N LYS A 331 -7.36 -14.01 -41.00
CA LYS A 331 -6.47 -15.04 -40.47
C LYS A 331 -6.78 -15.42 -39.02
N GLY A 332 -8.06 -15.45 -38.65
CA GLY A 332 -8.56 -15.73 -37.30
C GLY A 332 -8.39 -14.64 -36.26
N LYS A 333 -7.88 -13.47 -36.66
CA LYS A 333 -7.55 -12.37 -35.74
C LYS A 333 -8.39 -11.14 -36.05
N ILE A 334 -8.72 -10.40 -35.01
CA ILE A 334 -9.39 -9.10 -35.08
C ILE A 334 -8.46 -8.14 -35.82
N SER A 335 -8.80 -7.82 -37.06
CA SER A 335 -7.99 -6.97 -37.94
C SER A 335 -8.46 -5.52 -37.97
N ASP A 336 -9.75 -5.27 -37.72
CA ASP A 336 -10.35 -3.94 -37.64
C ASP A 336 -11.62 -3.95 -36.78
N ILE A 337 -11.93 -2.83 -36.15
CA ILE A 337 -13.15 -2.56 -35.38
C ILE A 337 -13.61 -1.14 -35.71
N LYS A 338 -14.69 -1.04 -36.47
CA LYS A 338 -15.27 0.23 -36.89
C LYS A 338 -16.61 0.45 -36.19
N ILE A 339 -16.79 1.60 -35.54
CA ILE A 339 -18.09 1.98 -34.97
C ILE A 339 -18.96 2.52 -36.12
N ILE A 340 -20.07 1.85 -36.40
CA ILE A 340 -20.90 2.10 -37.59
C ILE A 340 -22.22 2.81 -37.28
N CYS A 341 -22.66 2.80 -36.03
CA CYS A 341 -23.84 3.52 -35.55
C CYS A 341 -23.70 3.80 -34.06
N HIS A 342 -24.03 5.01 -33.62
CA HIS A 342 -24.06 5.38 -32.21
C HIS A 342 -24.92 6.64 -32.01
N GLU A 343 -25.49 6.79 -30.81
CA GLU A 343 -26.22 7.99 -30.39
C GLU A 343 -25.51 8.71 -29.22
N GLU A 344 -24.23 8.39 -28.99
CA GLU A 344 -23.44 8.89 -27.86
C GLU A 344 -23.32 10.42 -27.80
N THR A 345 -23.23 10.96 -26.57
CA THR A 345 -23.16 12.42 -26.33
C THR A 345 -21.79 12.99 -26.68
N LYS A 346 -21.73 13.87 -27.68
CA LYS A 346 -20.49 14.54 -28.14
C LYS A 346 -19.75 15.24 -27.00
N GLY A 347 -18.42 15.10 -26.97
CA GLY A 347 -17.52 15.59 -25.93
C GLY A 347 -17.18 14.57 -24.84
N TYR A 348 -17.77 13.37 -24.86
CA TYR A 348 -17.57 12.33 -23.83
C TYR A 348 -17.17 10.96 -24.40
N TYR A 349 -17.59 10.60 -25.61
CA TYR A 349 -17.35 9.25 -26.15
C TYR A 349 -16.07 9.16 -26.99
N GLU A 350 -15.57 10.29 -27.48
CA GLU A 350 -14.51 10.37 -28.50
C GLU A 350 -13.25 9.64 -28.05
N GLN A 351 -12.86 9.77 -26.78
CA GLN A 351 -11.72 9.05 -26.21
C GLN A 351 -11.96 7.53 -26.11
N ALA A 352 -13.17 7.09 -25.75
CA ALA A 352 -13.52 5.67 -25.75
C ALA A 352 -13.55 5.08 -27.16
N PHE A 353 -14.05 5.86 -28.14
CA PHE A 353 -14.18 5.46 -29.53
C PHE A 353 -12.82 5.36 -30.23
N ASP A 354 -11.83 6.15 -29.81
CA ASP A 354 -10.46 6.07 -30.32
C ASP A 354 -9.64 4.97 -29.60
N ILE A 355 -9.73 4.88 -28.28
CA ILE A 355 -8.85 4.00 -27.47
C ILE A 355 -9.35 2.56 -27.43
N VAL A 356 -10.63 2.32 -27.12
CA VAL A 356 -11.13 0.97 -26.82
C VAL A 356 -11.06 0.03 -28.04
N PRO A 357 -11.45 0.43 -29.26
CA PRO A 357 -11.24 -0.40 -30.45
C PRO A 357 -9.77 -0.75 -30.70
N LYS A 358 -8.86 0.21 -30.52
CA LYS A 358 -7.41 -0.01 -30.71
C LYS A 358 -6.85 -0.98 -29.67
N GLU A 359 -7.24 -0.85 -28.40
CA GLU A 359 -6.82 -1.78 -27.35
C GLU A 359 -7.35 -3.20 -27.58
N ILE A 360 -8.58 -3.36 -28.10
CA ILE A 360 -9.13 -4.68 -28.42
C ILE A 360 -8.41 -5.31 -29.62
N ILE A 361 -8.08 -4.52 -30.66
CA ILE A 361 -7.26 -5.00 -31.79
C ILE A 361 -5.84 -5.35 -31.31
N ALA A 362 -5.23 -4.54 -30.44
CA ALA A 362 -3.87 -4.78 -29.95
C ALA A 362 -3.77 -6.01 -29.02
N SER A 363 -4.76 -6.22 -28.15
CA SER A 363 -4.81 -7.34 -27.20
C SER A 363 -5.48 -8.60 -27.76
N GLN A 364 -6.16 -8.50 -28.91
CA GLN A 364 -7.04 -9.54 -29.46
C GLN A 364 -8.14 -10.00 -28.48
N SER A 365 -8.50 -9.14 -27.52
CA SER A 365 -9.39 -9.46 -26.40
C SER A 365 -10.30 -8.28 -26.07
N THR A 366 -11.56 -8.56 -25.75
CA THR A 366 -12.50 -7.55 -25.25
C THR A 366 -12.26 -7.18 -23.79
N ASN A 367 -11.36 -7.87 -23.07
CA ASN A 367 -11.03 -7.57 -21.68
C ASN A 367 -9.97 -6.45 -21.55
N VAL A 368 -10.30 -5.28 -22.11
CA VAL A 368 -9.48 -4.06 -22.05
C VAL A 368 -10.00 -3.09 -21.00
N ASP A 369 -9.19 -2.10 -20.60
CA ASP A 369 -9.60 -1.12 -19.61
C ASP A 369 -10.70 -0.18 -20.14
N VAL A 370 -11.39 0.50 -19.21
CA VAL A 370 -12.39 1.52 -19.55
C VAL A 370 -11.80 2.92 -19.45
N VAL A 371 -12.10 3.76 -20.44
CA VAL A 371 -11.61 5.14 -20.47
C VAL A 371 -12.30 5.97 -19.38
N SER A 372 -11.49 6.69 -18.60
CA SER A 372 -11.97 7.56 -17.52
C SER A 372 -12.81 8.71 -18.09
N GLY A 373 -13.99 8.96 -17.53
CA GLY A 373 -14.97 9.92 -18.07
C GLY A 373 -15.83 9.38 -19.22
N ALA A 374 -15.42 8.29 -19.86
CA ALA A 374 -16.12 7.66 -21.00
C ALA A 374 -16.51 6.19 -20.72
N THR A 375 -16.72 5.86 -19.44
CA THR A 375 -16.86 4.47 -18.95
C THR A 375 -18.03 3.70 -19.57
N ARG A 376 -19.20 4.35 -19.75
CA ARG A 376 -20.37 3.69 -20.37
C ARG A 376 -20.14 3.42 -21.86
N SER A 377 -19.65 4.42 -22.60
CA SER A 377 -19.26 4.29 -24.01
C SER A 377 -18.23 3.18 -24.22
N SER A 378 -17.23 3.11 -23.34
CA SER A 378 -16.19 2.06 -23.34
C SER A 378 -16.78 0.65 -23.18
N ASN A 379 -17.66 0.46 -22.20
CA ASN A 379 -18.33 -0.83 -21.99
C ASN A 379 -19.30 -1.17 -23.13
N GLY A 380 -19.94 -0.19 -23.74
CA GLY A 380 -20.77 -0.36 -24.94
C GLY A 380 -19.97 -0.93 -26.12
N ILE A 381 -18.78 -0.39 -26.39
CA ILE A 381 -17.88 -0.93 -27.42
C ILE A 381 -17.45 -2.36 -27.08
N LYS A 382 -16.99 -2.63 -25.85
CA LYS A 382 -16.57 -3.98 -25.42
C LYS A 382 -17.70 -5.01 -25.59
N GLN A 383 -18.94 -4.65 -25.23
CA GLN A 383 -20.13 -5.48 -25.42
C GLN A 383 -20.42 -5.71 -26.91
N ALA A 384 -20.40 -4.65 -27.72
CA ALA A 384 -20.67 -4.74 -29.15
C ALA A 384 -19.63 -5.59 -29.89
N VAL A 385 -18.35 -5.53 -29.49
CA VAL A 385 -17.31 -6.38 -30.08
C VAL A 385 -17.51 -7.85 -29.68
N ASN A 386 -17.84 -8.15 -28.41
CA ASN A 386 -18.14 -9.52 -27.99
C ASN A 386 -19.32 -10.14 -28.77
N ASP A 387 -20.39 -9.38 -28.99
CA ASP A 387 -21.54 -9.80 -29.79
C ASP A 387 -21.13 -10.11 -31.26
N ALA A 388 -20.21 -9.32 -31.84
CA ALA A 388 -19.66 -9.61 -33.16
C ALA A 388 -18.75 -10.86 -33.19
N LEU A 389 -17.90 -11.05 -32.18
CA LEU A 389 -16.99 -12.21 -32.08
C LEU A 389 -17.76 -13.52 -31.86
N ASN A 390 -18.84 -13.50 -31.08
CA ASN A 390 -19.71 -14.66 -30.89
C ASN A 390 -20.38 -15.09 -32.20
N LYS A 391 -20.79 -14.14 -33.05
CA LYS A 391 -21.32 -14.43 -34.40
C LYS A 391 -20.26 -14.94 -35.38
N ALA A 392 -18.99 -14.72 -35.08
CA ALA A 392 -17.86 -15.10 -35.93
C ALA A 392 -17.23 -16.46 -35.57
N ARG A 393 -17.67 -17.12 -34.50
CA ARG A 393 -17.03 -18.35 -34.00
C ARG A 393 -17.31 -19.54 -34.92
N LYS A 394 -16.28 -20.36 -35.23
CA LYS A 394 -16.40 -21.55 -36.10
C LYS A 394 -17.15 -22.68 -35.42
N ASP A 395 -16.70 -23.05 -34.23
CA ASP A 395 -17.44 -23.96 -33.36
C ASP A 395 -18.62 -23.21 -32.76
N LYS A 396 -19.78 -23.33 -33.44
CA LYS A 396 -21.10 -23.22 -32.80
C LYS A 396 -21.39 -24.39 -31.83
N THR A 397 -20.40 -25.26 -31.70
CA THR A 397 -20.46 -26.65 -31.28
C THR A 397 -19.69 -26.84 -29.98
N LYS A 398 -18.39 -27.21 -29.97
CA LYS A 398 -17.74 -27.89 -28.82
C LYS A 398 -17.62 -27.03 -27.54
N ASN A 399 -18.71 -26.98 -26.76
CA ASN A 399 -19.04 -25.96 -25.78
C ASN A 399 -19.96 -26.72 -24.72
N GLN A 400 -19.38 -27.30 -23.64
CA GLN A 400 -19.91 -27.50 -22.25
C GLN A 400 -18.73 -27.81 -21.29
N VAL A 401 -18.84 -27.44 -20.01
CA VAL A 401 -17.87 -27.59 -18.87
C VAL A 401 -16.70 -26.57 -18.75
N VAL A 402 -16.48 -26.05 -17.53
CA VAL A 402 -15.51 -25.00 -17.05
C VAL A 402 -15.63 -23.61 -17.71
N ASP A 403 -16.51 -22.71 -17.26
CA ASP A 403 -16.58 -22.18 -15.89
C ASP A 403 -17.97 -22.37 -15.26
N SER A 404 -18.10 -23.25 -14.27
CA SER A 404 -18.02 -22.83 -12.85
C SER A 404 -18.11 -24.05 -11.91
N GLN A 405 -18.08 -23.84 -10.59
CA GLN A 405 -19.01 -24.53 -9.70
C GLN A 405 -20.14 -23.52 -9.42
N LYS A 406 -21.39 -23.69 -9.86
CA LYS A 406 -21.96 -24.66 -10.82
C LYS A 406 -21.96 -23.98 -12.19
N SER A 407 -21.00 -24.31 -13.04
CA SER A 407 -21.01 -25.48 -13.92
C SER A 407 -22.27 -25.43 -14.80
N ASP A 408 -22.18 -25.15 -16.08
CA ASP A 408 -21.09 -25.44 -16.99
C ASP A 408 -21.00 -24.35 -18.05
N SER A 409 -19.90 -24.34 -18.78
CA SER A 409 -19.90 -23.76 -20.13
C SER A 409 -21.18 -24.26 -20.86
N ALA A 410 -21.83 -23.44 -21.70
CA ALA A 410 -21.66 -23.53 -23.15
C ALA A 410 -22.67 -24.45 -23.94
N SER A 411 -22.60 -24.49 -25.29
CA SER A 411 -23.60 -25.05 -26.24
C SER A 411 -23.10 -25.96 -27.40
N THR A 412 -23.25 -27.30 -27.36
CA THR A 412 -22.86 -28.23 -28.48
C THR A 412 -24.03 -28.92 -29.21
N GLU A 413 -24.46 -28.37 -30.36
CA GLU A 413 -25.19 -29.14 -31.39
C GLU A 413 -24.59 -28.87 -32.77
N ALA A 414 -24.10 -29.92 -33.42
CA ALA A 414 -24.08 -29.98 -34.88
C ALA A 414 -25.36 -30.73 -35.29
N GLU A 415 -26.13 -30.14 -36.20
CA GLU A 415 -27.50 -30.53 -36.52
C GLU A 415 -27.64 -32.03 -36.86
N ASN A 416 -28.55 -32.75 -36.18
CA ASN A 416 -29.84 -33.13 -36.79
C ASN A 416 -30.78 -33.96 -35.88
N ILE A 417 -32.10 -33.76 -36.09
CA ILE A 417 -33.24 -34.66 -35.78
C ILE A 417 -33.76 -34.72 -34.32
N SER A 418 -34.70 -33.80 -34.05
CA SER A 418 -36.02 -33.97 -33.38
C SER A 418 -36.19 -34.41 -31.90
N ALA A 419 -37.13 -33.70 -31.25
CA ALA A 419 -38.10 -34.10 -30.21
C ALA A 419 -37.82 -33.76 -28.72
N ASP A 420 -38.72 -32.93 -28.15
CA ASP A 420 -38.97 -32.59 -26.73
C ASP A 420 -37.77 -32.02 -25.91
N VAL A 421 -37.94 -31.07 -24.98
CA VAL A 421 -38.86 -31.08 -23.82
C VAL A 421 -39.31 -29.65 -23.42
N SER A 422 -40.55 -29.55 -22.93
CA SER A 422 -41.20 -28.35 -22.39
C SER A 422 -40.96 -28.13 -20.89
N MET A 423 -41.80 -27.29 -20.24
CA MET A 423 -42.06 -27.29 -18.79
C MET A 423 -42.01 -28.69 -18.16
N ASP A 424 -41.63 -28.75 -16.87
CA ASP A 424 -41.63 -29.97 -16.07
C ASP A 424 -42.97 -30.72 -16.19
N LYS A 425 -42.88 -32.05 -16.37
CA LYS A 425 -43.82 -32.86 -17.17
C LYS A 425 -45.24 -33.02 -16.58
N ASN A 426 -45.53 -32.41 -15.44
CA ASN A 426 -46.81 -32.52 -14.74
C ASN A 426 -47.53 -31.19 -14.45
N ALA A 427 -46.91 -30.04 -14.73
CA ALA A 427 -47.49 -28.73 -14.47
C ALA A 427 -48.64 -28.40 -15.46
N LYS A 428 -49.89 -28.56 -15.01
CA LYS A 428 -51.10 -28.20 -15.77
C LYS A 428 -51.69 -26.91 -15.24
N PHE A 429 -51.97 -25.94 -16.12
CA PHE A 429 -52.67 -24.72 -15.76
C PHE A 429 -54.13 -24.74 -16.21
N LYS A 430 -54.96 -23.98 -15.48
CA LYS A 430 -56.33 -23.66 -15.85
C LYS A 430 -56.34 -22.43 -16.74
N ASP A 431 -57.12 -22.51 -17.83
CA ASP A 431 -57.35 -21.38 -18.71
C ASP A 431 -58.10 -20.24 -18.01
N GLY A 432 -57.66 -19.01 -18.29
CA GLY A 432 -58.17 -17.80 -17.64
C GLY A 432 -57.13 -16.68 -17.58
N THR A 433 -57.53 -15.53 -17.05
CA THR A 433 -56.63 -14.39 -16.82
C THR A 433 -56.38 -14.21 -15.33
N TYR A 434 -55.11 -14.25 -14.93
CA TYR A 434 -54.64 -14.28 -13.55
C TYR A 434 -53.74 -13.07 -13.28
N THR A 435 -53.94 -12.41 -12.15
CA THR A 435 -53.09 -11.28 -11.74
C THR A 435 -52.06 -11.70 -10.71
N GLY A 436 -50.86 -11.13 -10.82
CA GLY A 436 -49.76 -11.37 -9.89
C GLY A 436 -49.05 -10.07 -9.56
N VAL A 437 -48.50 -9.99 -8.34
CA VAL A 437 -47.90 -8.77 -7.79
C VAL A 437 -46.53 -9.12 -7.22
N ALA A 438 -45.52 -8.32 -7.54
CA ALA A 438 -44.19 -8.43 -6.95
C ALA A 438 -43.53 -7.06 -6.77
N LYS A 439 -42.28 -7.08 -6.33
CA LYS A 439 -41.43 -5.90 -6.15
C LYS A 439 -40.41 -5.84 -7.30
N GLY A 440 -40.37 -4.72 -8.00
CA GLY A 440 -39.34 -4.41 -9.00
C GLY A 440 -38.19 -3.64 -8.35
N TYR A 441 -37.70 -2.59 -9.03
CA TYR A 441 -36.86 -1.58 -8.37
C TYR A 441 -37.65 -0.81 -7.30
N ALA A 442 -38.95 -0.60 -7.54
CA ALA A 442 -39.91 -0.03 -6.61
C ALA A 442 -40.99 -1.05 -6.19
N SER A 443 -41.79 -0.70 -5.18
CA SER A 443 -42.93 -1.50 -4.73
C SER A 443 -44.17 -1.29 -5.63
N GLY A 444 -44.92 -2.37 -5.89
CA GLY A 444 -46.25 -2.28 -6.53
C GLY A 444 -46.26 -2.59 -8.03
N LEU A 445 -45.40 -3.51 -8.48
CA LEU A 445 -45.42 -4.01 -9.86
C LEU A 445 -46.47 -5.10 -9.99
N THR A 446 -47.52 -4.84 -10.76
CA THR A 446 -48.67 -5.75 -10.98
C THR A 446 -48.72 -6.17 -12.44
N VAL A 447 -48.86 -7.47 -12.69
CA VAL A 447 -49.03 -8.05 -14.02
C VAL A 447 -50.32 -8.85 -14.14
N SER A 448 -50.81 -9.00 -15.36
CA SER A 448 -51.92 -9.84 -15.78
C SER A 448 -51.39 -10.88 -16.77
N VAL A 449 -51.67 -12.15 -16.54
CA VAL A 449 -51.20 -13.29 -17.33
C VAL A 449 -52.42 -14.05 -17.83
N THR A 450 -52.55 -14.26 -19.15
CA THR A 450 -53.67 -15.00 -19.74
C THR A 450 -53.23 -16.35 -20.25
N ILE A 451 -53.92 -17.40 -19.80
CA ILE A 451 -53.65 -18.79 -20.16
C ILE A 451 -54.78 -19.30 -21.06
N LYS A 452 -54.41 -19.98 -22.15
CA LYS A 452 -55.29 -20.64 -23.11
C LYS A 452 -54.70 -21.98 -23.54
N ASP A 453 -55.51 -23.01 -23.64
CA ASP A 453 -55.11 -24.37 -23.97
C ASP A 453 -53.96 -24.88 -23.07
N GLY A 454 -53.97 -24.47 -21.79
CA GLY A 454 -52.93 -24.75 -20.80
C GLY A 454 -51.62 -23.98 -20.98
N LYS A 455 -51.54 -23.01 -21.91
CA LYS A 455 -50.33 -22.25 -22.27
C LYS A 455 -50.45 -20.75 -22.01
N ILE A 456 -49.34 -20.10 -21.67
CA ILE A 456 -49.24 -18.65 -21.49
C ILE A 456 -49.41 -17.97 -22.86
N SER A 457 -50.47 -17.18 -23.02
CA SER A 457 -50.85 -16.56 -24.29
C SER A 457 -50.65 -15.03 -24.34
N ASP A 458 -50.65 -14.37 -23.19
CA ASP A 458 -50.49 -12.91 -23.08
C ASP A 458 -50.03 -12.50 -21.66
N ILE A 459 -49.23 -11.44 -21.57
CA ILE A 459 -48.73 -10.86 -20.32
C ILE A 459 -48.77 -9.34 -20.44
N LYS A 460 -49.58 -8.69 -19.60
CA LYS A 460 -49.74 -7.22 -19.55
C LYS A 460 -49.33 -6.68 -18.19
N ILE A 461 -48.63 -5.55 -18.17
CA ILE A 461 -48.28 -4.85 -16.93
C ILE A 461 -49.42 -3.85 -16.62
N ILE A 462 -50.03 -3.99 -15.44
CA ILE A 462 -51.22 -3.22 -15.03
C ILE A 462 -50.82 -1.95 -14.28
N SER A 463 -49.86 -2.06 -13.36
CA SER A 463 -49.39 -0.95 -12.53
C SER A 463 -47.92 -1.12 -12.17
N HIS A 464 -47.21 -0.02 -11.99
CA HIS A 464 -45.82 0.00 -11.54
C HIS A 464 -45.50 1.36 -10.92
N ASN A 465 -44.42 1.44 -10.13
CA ASN A 465 -43.86 2.69 -9.62
C ASN A 465 -42.35 2.81 -9.93
N GLU A 466 -41.93 2.13 -11.01
CA GLU A 466 -40.54 2.05 -11.46
C GLU A 466 -40.01 3.39 -12.02
N THR A 467 -38.71 3.62 -11.92
CA THR A 467 -38.07 4.89 -12.33
C THR A 467 -38.07 5.07 -13.86
N PRO A 468 -38.66 6.15 -14.41
CA PRO A 468 -38.65 6.44 -15.84
C PRO A 468 -37.25 6.46 -16.46
N GLY A 469 -37.12 5.89 -17.66
CA GLY A 469 -35.86 5.72 -18.40
C GLY A 469 -35.07 4.45 -18.07
N PHE A 470 -35.58 3.58 -17.19
CA PHE A 470 -34.93 2.32 -16.81
C PHE A 470 -35.79 1.07 -17.00
N TYR A 471 -37.12 1.13 -16.79
CA TYR A 471 -37.98 -0.07 -16.81
C TYR A 471 -38.50 -0.44 -18.20
N GLU A 472 -38.53 0.51 -19.13
CA GLU A 472 -39.20 0.41 -20.43
C GLU A 472 -38.66 -0.76 -21.27
N LYS A 473 -37.37 -1.07 -21.11
CA LYS A 473 -36.71 -2.21 -21.77
C LYS A 473 -37.09 -3.56 -21.15
N ALA A 474 -37.21 -3.65 -19.82
CA ALA A 474 -37.72 -4.87 -19.18
C ALA A 474 -39.19 -5.12 -19.56
N PHE A 475 -40.00 -4.05 -19.56
CA PHE A 475 -41.44 -4.10 -19.79
C PHE A 475 -41.81 -4.50 -21.22
N SER A 476 -40.91 -4.28 -22.19
CA SER A 476 -41.12 -4.59 -23.60
C SER A 476 -40.46 -5.90 -24.07
N THR A 477 -39.61 -6.51 -23.23
CA THR A 477 -38.81 -7.70 -23.56
C THR A 477 -39.19 -8.92 -22.71
N VAL A 478 -39.12 -8.83 -21.37
CA VAL A 478 -39.33 -9.97 -20.46
C VAL A 478 -40.70 -10.64 -20.64
N PRO A 479 -41.83 -9.91 -20.79
CA PRO A 479 -43.13 -10.52 -21.07
C PRO A 479 -43.16 -11.36 -22.36
N LYS A 480 -42.41 -10.98 -23.39
CA LYS A 480 -42.36 -11.71 -24.68
C LYS A 480 -41.52 -12.97 -24.57
N GLU A 481 -40.39 -12.89 -23.87
CA GLU A 481 -39.50 -14.03 -23.66
C GLU A 481 -40.19 -15.11 -22.82
N ILE A 482 -40.96 -14.73 -21.78
CA ILE A 482 -41.77 -15.68 -21.00
C ILE A 482 -42.83 -16.38 -21.87
N ILE A 483 -43.53 -15.63 -22.73
CA ILE A 483 -44.52 -16.22 -23.67
C ILE A 483 -43.85 -17.14 -24.69
N ALA A 484 -42.66 -16.79 -25.19
CA ALA A 484 -41.92 -17.63 -26.13
C ALA A 484 -41.37 -18.91 -25.48
N ALA A 485 -40.83 -18.82 -24.26
CA ALA A 485 -40.25 -19.93 -23.52
C ALA A 485 -41.29 -20.79 -22.77
N GLN A 486 -42.52 -20.29 -22.59
CA GLN A 486 -43.53 -20.87 -21.68
C GLN A 486 -43.00 -21.09 -20.25
N SER A 487 -42.08 -20.23 -19.82
CA SER A 487 -41.34 -20.35 -18.55
C SER A 487 -41.07 -18.97 -17.97
N THR A 488 -41.09 -18.85 -16.64
CA THR A 488 -40.62 -17.64 -15.93
C THR A 488 -39.10 -17.57 -15.81
N ASP A 489 -38.39 -18.64 -16.16
CA ASP A 489 -36.93 -18.69 -16.21
C ASP A 489 -36.43 -18.16 -17.56
N VAL A 490 -36.22 -16.84 -17.61
CA VAL A 490 -35.75 -16.08 -18.78
C VAL A 490 -34.71 -15.04 -18.36
N ASP A 491 -33.90 -14.57 -19.31
CA ASP A 491 -32.81 -13.65 -19.00
C ASP A 491 -33.27 -12.27 -18.48
N VAL A 492 -32.49 -11.72 -17.54
CA VAL A 492 -32.75 -10.39 -16.99
C VAL A 492 -32.21 -9.29 -17.91
N VAL A 493 -33.05 -8.31 -18.23
CA VAL A 493 -32.66 -7.21 -19.12
C VAL A 493 -31.61 -6.32 -18.47
N SER A 494 -30.44 -6.24 -19.10
CA SER A 494 -29.32 -5.40 -18.65
C SER A 494 -29.72 -3.92 -18.56
N GLY A 495 -29.41 -3.30 -17.41
CA GLY A 495 -29.85 -1.95 -17.05
C GLY A 495 -31.20 -1.87 -16.35
N ALA A 496 -32.00 -2.95 -16.40
CA ALA A 496 -33.35 -3.05 -15.85
C ALA A 496 -33.52 -4.29 -14.95
N THR A 497 -32.46 -4.72 -14.28
CA THR A 497 -32.36 -6.02 -13.61
C THR A 497 -33.40 -6.22 -12.51
N PHE A 498 -33.65 -5.21 -11.68
CA PHE A 498 -34.67 -5.26 -10.63
C PHE A 498 -36.09 -5.30 -11.20
N SER A 499 -36.36 -4.48 -12.23
CA SER A 499 -37.65 -4.48 -12.95
C SER A 499 -37.91 -5.83 -13.64
N SER A 500 -36.88 -6.44 -14.22
CA SER A 500 -36.95 -7.75 -14.90
C SER A 500 -37.31 -8.87 -13.93
N ARG A 501 -36.57 -8.98 -12.81
CA ARG A 501 -36.86 -9.95 -11.74
C ARG A 501 -38.25 -9.72 -11.15
N GLY A 502 -38.67 -8.46 -11.02
CA GLY A 502 -40.02 -8.10 -10.60
C GLY A 502 -41.11 -8.62 -11.56
N ILE A 503 -40.91 -8.54 -12.89
CA ILE A 503 -41.86 -9.12 -13.86
C ILE A 503 -41.91 -10.64 -13.71
N MET A 504 -40.75 -11.31 -13.68
CA MET A 504 -40.66 -12.77 -13.56
C MET A 504 -41.39 -13.28 -12.30
N ALA A 505 -41.14 -12.65 -11.14
CA ALA A 505 -41.78 -12.97 -9.87
C ALA A 505 -43.29 -12.66 -9.89
N ALA A 506 -43.71 -11.54 -10.49
CA ALA A 506 -45.13 -11.19 -10.61
C ALA A 506 -45.87 -12.17 -11.53
N VAL A 507 -45.23 -12.65 -12.61
CA VAL A 507 -45.80 -13.69 -13.48
C VAL A 507 -45.86 -15.03 -12.77
N LYS A 508 -44.81 -15.44 -12.04
CA LYS A 508 -44.83 -16.66 -11.20
C LYS A 508 -46.01 -16.66 -10.23
N ASN A 509 -46.23 -15.53 -9.54
CA ASN A 509 -47.37 -15.36 -8.63
C ASN A 509 -48.75 -15.38 -9.32
N ALA A 510 -48.82 -15.13 -10.63
CA ALA A 510 -50.04 -15.32 -11.41
C ALA A 510 -50.23 -16.80 -11.82
N LEU A 511 -49.15 -17.49 -12.20
CA LEU A 511 -49.17 -18.91 -12.59
C LEU A 511 -49.48 -19.85 -11.42
N GLU A 512 -49.00 -19.53 -10.21
CA GLU A 512 -49.38 -20.22 -8.96
C GLU A 512 -50.91 -20.30 -8.78
N LYS A 513 -51.62 -19.22 -9.12
CA LYS A 513 -53.09 -19.12 -9.00
C LYS A 513 -53.84 -19.87 -10.10
N ALA A 514 -53.14 -20.30 -11.15
CA ALA A 514 -53.68 -21.06 -12.26
C ALA A 514 -53.36 -22.56 -12.20
N LEU A 515 -52.50 -23.00 -11.28
CA LEU A 515 -52.01 -24.38 -11.22
C LEU A 515 -53.12 -25.38 -10.83
N ILE A 516 -53.27 -26.45 -11.61
CA ILE A 516 -54.20 -27.57 -11.38
C ILE A 516 -53.46 -28.78 -10.79
N SER A 517 -52.27 -29.09 -11.30
CA SER A 517 -51.42 -30.21 -10.88
C SER A 517 -49.97 -29.93 -11.24
N GLY A 518 -49.02 -30.62 -10.59
CA GLY A 518 -47.59 -30.45 -10.80
C GLY A 518 -46.97 -29.39 -9.87
N GLU A 519 -45.67 -29.17 -10.00
CA GLU A 519 -44.90 -28.19 -9.21
C GLU A 519 -44.32 -27.11 -10.13
N LEU A 520 -44.16 -25.90 -9.60
CA LEU A 520 -43.43 -24.82 -10.25
C LEU A 520 -41.98 -24.83 -9.76
N PRO A 521 -40.98 -24.44 -10.57
CA PRO A 521 -39.57 -24.44 -10.16
C PRO A 521 -39.33 -23.69 -8.84
N GLU A 522 -38.46 -24.22 -7.99
CA GLU A 522 -38.14 -23.61 -6.68
C GLU A 522 -37.65 -22.16 -6.81
N ASP A 523 -37.92 -21.36 -5.77
CA ASP A 523 -37.78 -19.91 -5.84
C ASP A 523 -36.36 -19.41 -5.51
N ASN A 524 -35.53 -19.31 -6.55
CA ASN A 524 -34.23 -18.63 -6.49
C ASN A 524 -34.34 -17.09 -6.67
N THR A 525 -35.54 -16.52 -6.60
CA THR A 525 -35.83 -15.11 -6.93
C THR A 525 -36.49 -14.30 -5.81
N SER A 526 -37.02 -14.93 -4.77
CA SER A 526 -37.52 -14.23 -3.58
C SER A 526 -36.41 -13.85 -2.59
N THR A 527 -36.42 -12.58 -2.20
CA THR A 527 -35.92 -12.16 -0.89
C THR A 527 -37.02 -12.38 0.15
N THR A 528 -37.11 -13.58 0.72
CA THR A 528 -38.11 -13.92 1.76
C THR A 528 -37.52 -13.83 3.16
N GLU A 529 -38.31 -13.27 4.07
CA GLU A 529 -38.13 -13.42 5.52
C GLU A 529 -38.61 -14.82 5.94
N ASP A 530 -37.86 -15.52 6.79
CA ASP A 530 -38.35 -16.74 7.44
C ASP A 530 -39.37 -16.40 8.53
N THR A 531 -40.54 -17.05 8.48
CA THR A 531 -41.59 -16.93 9.50
C THR A 531 -42.04 -18.31 10.00
N ASN A 532 -41.73 -18.62 11.27
CA ASN A 532 -42.60 -19.28 12.25
C ASN A 532 -41.84 -19.46 13.59
N THR A 533 -41.92 -18.50 14.51
CA THR A 533 -42.89 -18.41 15.64
C THR A 533 -42.60 -19.43 16.77
N THR A 534 -42.40 -19.01 18.02
CA THR A 534 -43.31 -18.13 18.79
C THR A 534 -42.63 -17.16 19.79
N LEU A 535 -43.14 -15.91 19.82
CA LEU A 535 -43.23 -14.94 20.96
C LEU A 535 -41.91 -14.48 21.65
N ASN A 536 -41.58 -13.18 21.76
CA ASN A 536 -42.39 -11.95 21.71
C ASN A 536 -41.65 -10.71 21.13
N SER A 537 -42.40 -9.93 20.35
CA SER A 537 -42.38 -8.45 20.22
C SER A 537 -41.09 -7.67 19.89
N ASN A 538 -40.99 -7.17 18.64
CA ASN A 538 -40.98 -5.72 18.35
C ASN A 538 -41.12 -5.40 16.84
N VAL A 539 -41.57 -4.17 16.53
CA VAL A 539 -42.09 -3.73 15.23
C VAL A 539 -41.00 -3.29 14.23
N ASP A 540 -41.09 -3.73 12.96
CA ASP A 540 -40.29 -3.15 11.87
C ASP A 540 -40.81 -1.76 11.44
N VAL A 541 -39.93 -0.78 11.47
CA VAL A 541 -40.21 0.63 11.11
C VAL A 541 -39.89 0.91 9.63
N SER A 542 -39.15 0.02 8.94
CA SER A 542 -38.69 0.25 7.56
C SER A 542 -39.83 0.32 6.55
N SER A 543 -40.84 -0.54 6.73
CA SER A 543 -42.05 -0.62 5.88
C SER A 543 -43.01 0.58 6.00
N ILE A 544 -42.81 1.44 7.00
CA ILE A 544 -43.63 2.63 7.27
C ILE A 544 -43.11 3.85 6.49
N VAL A 545 -41.80 3.93 6.23
CA VAL A 545 -41.16 5.13 5.65
C VAL A 545 -41.45 5.27 4.15
N SER A 546 -41.47 4.17 3.39
CA SER A 546 -41.75 4.17 1.95
C SER A 546 -43.23 4.40 1.58
N LYS A 547 -44.10 4.66 2.57
CA LYS A 547 -45.54 4.93 2.39
C LYS A 547 -45.94 6.35 2.82
N LEU A 548 -44.98 7.22 3.13
CA LEU A 548 -45.26 8.61 3.53
C LEU A 548 -45.50 9.50 2.28
N PRO A 549 -46.61 10.26 2.21
CA PRO A 549 -46.87 11.12 1.05
C PRO A 549 -45.93 12.33 0.96
N VAL A 550 -45.84 12.92 -0.24
CA VAL A 550 -45.18 14.21 -0.51
C VAL A 550 -46.20 15.33 -0.32
N TYR A 551 -45.80 16.44 0.32
CA TYR A 551 -46.72 17.53 0.68
C TYR A 551 -46.19 18.90 0.26
N THR A 552 -47.01 19.62 -0.50
CA THR A 552 -46.76 21.01 -0.95
C THR A 552 -47.88 21.93 -0.46
N GLY A 553 -47.62 22.75 0.58
CA GLY A 553 -48.62 23.68 1.11
C GLY A 553 -48.14 24.52 2.30
N LYS A 554 -48.52 25.80 2.35
CA LYS A 554 -48.10 26.74 3.40
C LYS A 554 -48.93 26.58 4.69
N GLY A 555 -48.28 26.60 5.85
CA GLY A 555 -48.92 26.87 7.16
C GLY A 555 -49.36 25.65 8.00
N LEU A 556 -48.84 24.45 7.70
CA LEU A 556 -49.35 23.16 8.21
C LEU A 556 -48.69 22.62 9.50
N TYR A 557 -47.68 23.31 10.04
CA TYR A 557 -46.85 22.77 11.13
C TYR A 557 -47.09 23.46 12.48
N LYS A 558 -47.13 22.68 13.56
CA LYS A 558 -47.05 23.11 14.96
C LYS A 558 -45.67 23.67 15.24
N ASP A 559 -45.60 24.84 15.86
CA ASP A 559 -44.34 25.46 16.28
C ASP A 559 -43.59 24.57 17.27
N GLY A 560 -42.28 24.45 17.09
CA GLY A 560 -41.44 23.53 17.86
C GLY A 560 -40.14 23.16 17.15
N VAL A 561 -39.28 22.42 17.86
CA VAL A 561 -38.03 21.88 17.31
C VAL A 561 -38.16 20.37 17.20
N TYR A 562 -38.07 19.85 15.97
CA TYR A 562 -38.28 18.44 15.66
C TYR A 562 -37.00 17.84 15.11
N THR A 563 -36.63 16.63 15.55
CA THR A 563 -35.46 15.94 15.02
C THR A 563 -35.87 14.74 14.19
N GLY A 564 -35.24 14.57 13.03
CA GLY A 564 -35.48 13.44 12.13
C GLY A 564 -34.20 12.87 11.57
N THR A 565 -34.29 11.68 11.01
CA THR A 565 -33.18 10.85 10.55
C THR A 565 -33.39 10.39 9.11
N GLY A 566 -32.30 10.35 8.35
CA GLY A 566 -32.27 9.96 6.94
C GLY A 566 -30.99 9.22 6.61
N LYS A 567 -30.96 8.58 5.44
CA LYS A 567 -29.82 7.81 4.95
C LYS A 567 -29.21 8.56 3.78
N GLY A 568 -27.99 9.07 3.95
CA GLY A 568 -27.23 9.75 2.91
C GLY A 568 -26.41 8.76 2.08
N PHE A 569 -25.23 9.19 1.63
CA PHE A 569 -24.23 8.25 1.12
C PHE A 569 -23.77 7.28 2.21
N MET A 570 -23.77 7.74 3.47
CA MET A 570 -23.50 6.96 4.68
C MET A 570 -24.75 6.91 5.60
N PRO A 571 -24.89 5.90 6.47
CA PRO A 571 -25.99 5.82 7.41
C PRO A 571 -25.92 6.89 8.51
N ASN A 572 -27.06 7.14 9.16
CA ASN A 572 -27.22 8.01 10.34
C ASN A 572 -27.03 9.52 10.11
N LEU A 573 -27.55 10.07 9.01
CA LEU A 573 -27.69 11.52 8.85
C LEU A 573 -28.89 12.00 9.68
N LYS A 574 -28.66 12.95 10.60
CA LYS A 574 -29.68 13.47 11.52
C LYS A 574 -29.80 14.98 11.41
N VAL A 575 -31.03 15.49 11.37
CA VAL A 575 -31.33 16.93 11.30
C VAL A 575 -32.24 17.39 12.44
N SER A 576 -32.16 18.69 12.74
CA SER A 576 -33.07 19.45 13.58
C SER A 576 -33.81 20.44 12.69
N VAL A 577 -35.13 20.42 12.71
CA VAL A 577 -36.01 21.32 11.97
C VAL A 577 -36.77 22.18 12.97
N THR A 578 -36.58 23.49 12.90
CA THR A 578 -37.30 24.45 13.76
C THR A 578 -38.48 25.01 13.00
N VAL A 579 -39.69 24.76 13.49
CA VAL A 579 -40.92 25.38 13.01
C VAL A 579 -41.25 26.57 13.91
N LYS A 580 -41.50 27.73 13.31
CA LYS A 580 -41.96 28.94 13.97
C LYS A 580 -42.96 29.66 13.08
N ASP A 581 -44.01 30.23 13.66
CA ASP A 581 -45.09 30.92 12.95
C ASP A 581 -45.71 30.02 11.85
N ARG A 582 -45.82 28.71 12.16
CA ARG A 582 -46.25 27.58 11.32
C ARG A 582 -45.44 27.34 10.04
N LYS A 583 -44.19 27.83 10.01
CA LYS A 583 -43.27 27.73 8.87
C LYS A 583 -41.93 27.11 9.28
N ILE A 584 -41.28 26.43 8.35
CA ILE A 584 -39.92 25.93 8.52
C ILE A 584 -38.98 27.14 8.58
N SER A 585 -38.40 27.39 9.75
CA SER A 585 -37.59 28.59 10.02
C SER A 585 -36.08 28.31 10.01
N ASP A 586 -35.68 27.07 10.31
CA ASP A 586 -34.28 26.66 10.38
C ASP A 586 -34.15 25.14 10.22
N ILE A 587 -33.07 24.69 9.60
CA ILE A 587 -32.72 23.27 9.40
C ILE A 587 -31.22 23.12 9.69
N LYS A 588 -30.88 22.43 10.77
CA LYS A 588 -29.50 22.16 11.20
C LYS A 588 -29.18 20.68 11.08
N ILE A 589 -28.06 20.34 10.44
CA ILE A 589 -27.47 19.00 10.54
C ILE A 589 -26.98 18.82 11.98
N ILE A 590 -27.48 17.81 12.69
CA ILE A 590 -27.06 17.49 14.08
C ILE A 590 -25.86 16.55 14.06
N SER A 591 -25.89 15.54 13.18
CA SER A 591 -24.83 14.54 13.04
C SER A 591 -24.90 13.90 11.65
N HIS A 592 -23.76 13.54 11.09
CA HIS A 592 -23.65 12.83 9.82
C HIS A 592 -22.31 12.08 9.78
N ASN A 593 -22.24 11.01 8.97
CA ASN A 593 -21.01 10.30 8.66
C ASN A 593 -20.64 10.40 7.16
N GLU A 594 -21.20 11.37 6.44
CA GLU A 594 -20.97 11.58 5.01
C GLU A 594 -19.47 11.81 4.67
N THR A 595 -19.07 11.49 3.43
CA THR A 595 -17.68 11.53 2.98
C THR A 595 -17.20 12.97 2.70
N PRO A 596 -16.15 13.47 3.37
CA PRO A 596 -15.62 14.82 3.17
C PRO A 596 -15.24 15.10 1.70
N GLY A 597 -15.55 16.30 1.22
CA GLY A 597 -15.35 16.74 -0.15
C GLY A 597 -16.56 16.53 -1.09
N PHE A 598 -17.60 15.80 -0.66
CA PHE A 598 -18.80 15.52 -1.45
C PHE A 598 -20.09 16.14 -0.88
N TYR A 599 -20.27 16.16 0.45
CA TYR A 599 -21.55 16.56 1.05
C TYR A 599 -21.70 18.07 1.26
N GLU A 600 -20.61 18.84 1.24
CA GLU A 600 -20.58 20.25 1.65
C GLU A 600 -21.49 21.13 0.79
N LYS A 601 -21.64 20.77 -0.50
CA LYS A 601 -22.58 21.43 -1.42
C LYS A 601 -24.04 21.09 -1.09
N ALA A 602 -24.37 19.82 -0.83
CA ALA A 602 -25.72 19.42 -0.42
C ALA A 602 -26.12 20.08 0.91
N PHE A 603 -25.21 20.12 1.88
CA PHE A 603 -25.44 20.63 3.22
C PHE A 603 -25.61 22.16 3.26
N SER A 604 -25.08 22.88 2.26
CA SER A 604 -25.19 24.33 2.15
C SER A 604 -26.32 24.82 1.25
N ILE A 605 -26.86 23.95 0.38
CA ILE A 605 -27.91 24.28 -0.61
C ILE A 605 -29.26 23.68 -0.20
N VAL A 606 -29.36 22.36 0.02
CA VAL A 606 -30.65 21.67 0.23
C VAL A 606 -31.44 22.21 1.43
N PRO A 607 -30.83 22.46 2.61
CA PRO A 607 -31.56 23.09 3.72
C PRO A 607 -32.13 24.47 3.38
N LYS A 608 -31.40 25.27 2.57
CA LYS A 608 -31.86 26.61 2.15
C LYS A 608 -33.00 26.54 1.15
N GLU A 609 -32.93 25.61 0.19
CA GLU A 609 -34.00 25.36 -0.77
C GLU A 609 -35.29 24.95 -0.06
N ILE A 610 -35.22 24.03 0.91
CA ILE A 610 -36.40 23.60 1.69
C ILE A 610 -36.99 24.76 2.51
N ILE A 611 -36.15 25.59 3.15
CA ILE A 611 -36.61 26.77 3.90
C ILE A 611 -37.23 27.81 2.95
N SER A 612 -36.65 28.02 1.76
CA SER A 612 -37.15 28.96 0.75
C SER A 612 -38.50 28.52 0.17
N LYS A 613 -38.59 27.26 -0.28
CA LYS A 613 -39.80 26.68 -0.92
C LYS A 613 -40.88 26.27 0.09
N GLN A 614 -40.54 26.13 1.38
CA GLN A 614 -41.40 25.57 2.43
C GLN A 614 -41.92 24.14 2.10
N ALA A 615 -41.15 23.40 1.30
CA ALA A 615 -41.47 22.07 0.81
C ALA A 615 -40.19 21.22 0.79
N THR A 616 -40.34 19.91 0.98
CA THR A 616 -39.23 18.94 0.92
C THR A 616 -39.00 18.38 -0.49
N ASP A 617 -39.89 18.70 -1.42
CA ASP A 617 -39.70 18.48 -2.86
C ASP A 617 -38.76 19.56 -3.42
N VAL A 618 -37.46 19.26 -3.37
CA VAL A 618 -36.38 20.14 -3.85
C VAL A 618 -35.32 19.32 -4.59
N ASP A 619 -34.70 19.93 -5.60
CA ASP A 619 -33.70 19.26 -6.41
C ASP A 619 -32.47 18.81 -5.59
N THR A 620 -31.94 17.65 -5.97
CA THR A 620 -30.67 17.16 -5.41
C THR A 620 -29.48 17.88 -6.04
N VAL A 621 -28.39 18.02 -5.28
CA VAL A 621 -27.22 18.76 -5.75
C VAL A 621 -26.31 17.84 -6.56
N SER A 622 -25.98 18.25 -7.78
CA SER A 622 -25.07 17.50 -8.67
C SER A 622 -23.71 17.26 -8.02
N GLY A 623 -23.27 15.99 -8.01
CA GLY A 623 -22.08 15.52 -7.29
C GLY A 623 -22.29 15.20 -5.81
N ALA A 624 -23.49 15.45 -5.25
CA ALA A 624 -23.83 15.24 -3.85
C ALA A 624 -25.21 14.57 -3.64
N THR A 625 -25.75 13.93 -4.69
CA THR A 625 -27.15 13.45 -4.78
C THR A 625 -27.61 12.63 -3.57
N ARG A 626 -26.85 11.61 -3.15
CA ARG A 626 -27.25 10.80 -1.98
C ARG A 626 -27.23 11.59 -0.67
N SER A 627 -26.31 12.53 -0.50
CA SER A 627 -26.29 13.42 0.66
C SER A 627 -27.49 14.38 0.65
N SER A 628 -27.94 14.83 -0.53
CA SER A 628 -29.19 15.59 -0.68
C SER A 628 -30.43 14.76 -0.32
N GLU A 629 -30.55 13.54 -0.85
CA GLU A 629 -31.64 12.60 -0.53
C GLU A 629 -31.70 12.32 0.99
N GLY A 630 -30.53 12.11 1.61
CA GLY A 630 -30.43 11.90 3.06
C GLY A 630 -30.94 13.09 3.89
N ILE A 631 -30.67 14.32 3.47
CA ILE A 631 -31.23 15.53 4.10
C ILE A 631 -32.75 15.58 3.92
N ILE A 632 -33.24 15.40 2.69
CA ILE A 632 -34.68 15.45 2.37
C ILE A 632 -35.45 14.41 3.21
N ALA A 633 -34.94 13.17 3.29
CA ALA A 633 -35.49 12.12 4.13
C ALA A 633 -35.49 12.49 5.63
N ALA A 634 -34.38 13.01 6.15
CA ALA A 634 -34.27 13.40 7.55
C ALA A 634 -35.19 14.57 7.94
N VAL A 635 -35.42 15.51 7.01
CA VAL A 635 -36.35 16.64 7.20
C VAL A 635 -37.81 16.15 7.14
N ASN A 636 -38.14 15.24 6.21
CA ASN A 636 -39.47 14.61 6.16
C ASN A 636 -39.80 13.83 7.45
N ASP A 637 -38.85 13.07 7.98
CA ASP A 637 -38.98 12.34 9.25
C ASP A 637 -39.22 13.30 10.44
N ALA A 638 -38.50 14.43 10.48
CA ALA A 638 -38.69 15.46 11.50
C ALA A 638 -40.10 16.10 11.41
N LEU A 639 -40.51 16.49 10.20
CA LEU A 639 -41.77 17.20 9.96
C LEU A 639 -43.02 16.32 10.11
N LYS A 640 -42.88 14.99 10.10
CA LYS A 640 -43.98 14.05 10.40
C LYS A 640 -44.62 14.33 11.76
N ASN A 641 -43.80 14.60 12.78
CA ASN A 641 -44.24 14.86 14.15
C ASN A 641 -44.71 16.31 14.38
N ALA A 642 -44.55 17.18 13.38
CA ALA A 642 -44.87 18.59 13.46
C ALA A 642 -46.26 18.94 12.92
N ARG A 643 -47.10 17.99 12.49
CA ARG A 643 -48.33 18.29 11.74
C ARG A 643 -49.50 18.78 12.61
N LEU A 644 -50.36 19.60 12.02
CA LEU A 644 -51.56 20.13 12.66
C LEU A 644 -52.79 19.18 12.54
N ASP A 645 -53.06 18.58 11.39
CA ASP A 645 -54.27 17.77 11.12
C ASP A 645 -53.98 16.34 10.60
N ASP A 646 -54.92 15.41 10.83
CA ASP A 646 -54.79 13.94 10.63
C ASP A 646 -55.58 13.37 9.42
N SER A 647 -56.03 14.19 8.47
CA SER A 647 -56.87 13.75 7.33
C SER A 647 -56.13 13.70 5.97
N THR A 648 -56.47 12.72 5.14
CA THR A 648 -55.83 12.40 3.85
C THR A 648 -56.46 13.10 2.64
N PRO A 649 -55.66 13.66 1.71
CA PRO A 649 -56.11 13.90 0.33
C PRO A 649 -55.16 13.38 -0.78
N LYS A 650 -55.61 13.57 -2.03
CA LYS A 650 -55.33 12.81 -3.28
C LYS A 650 -54.37 13.55 -4.26
N PRO A 651 -53.71 12.87 -5.23
CA PRO A 651 -52.69 13.50 -6.09
C PRO A 651 -53.24 14.38 -7.22
N VAL A 652 -52.43 15.35 -7.68
CA VAL A 652 -52.65 16.20 -8.87
C VAL A 652 -51.33 16.41 -9.63
N ILE A 653 -51.39 16.46 -10.96
CA ILE A 653 -50.33 16.75 -11.98
C ILE A 653 -50.85 17.96 -12.82
N PRO A 654 -50.09 18.74 -13.64
CA PRO A 654 -48.67 18.66 -14.04
C PRO A 654 -47.91 20.03 -14.30
N ASN A 655 -46.72 19.94 -14.95
CA ASN A 655 -46.04 20.89 -15.89
C ASN A 655 -44.98 21.95 -15.44
N SER A 656 -43.76 21.76 -15.97
CA SER A 656 -42.89 22.68 -16.78
C SER A 656 -42.63 24.16 -16.41
N VAL A 657 -41.35 24.60 -16.42
CA VAL A 657 -40.74 25.71 -17.23
C VAL A 657 -39.32 26.11 -16.70
N THR A 658 -38.50 26.74 -17.57
CA THR A 658 -37.04 26.97 -17.53
C THR A 658 -36.60 28.34 -16.85
N PRO A 659 -35.38 28.96 -17.00
CA PRO A 659 -34.49 29.23 -15.84
C PRO A 659 -34.01 30.72 -15.62
N THR A 660 -32.98 30.90 -14.77
CA THR A 660 -31.95 32.00 -14.72
C THR A 660 -32.13 33.18 -13.68
N PRO A 661 -31.16 34.12 -13.43
CA PRO A 661 -30.36 34.19 -12.18
C PRO A 661 -30.31 35.59 -11.48
N SER A 662 -29.53 35.78 -10.38
CA SER A 662 -28.80 37.05 -10.03
C SER A 662 -28.04 37.07 -8.67
N ASN A 663 -27.26 38.15 -8.43
CA ASN A 663 -26.30 38.46 -7.34
C ASN A 663 -26.13 40.04 -7.32
N PRO A 664 -25.13 40.75 -6.70
CA PRO A 664 -24.09 40.43 -5.69
C PRO A 664 -23.81 41.51 -4.57
N THR A 665 -22.92 41.18 -3.60
CA THR A 665 -22.00 42.11 -2.85
C THR A 665 -22.59 43.19 -1.88
N PRO A 666 -21.78 44.03 -1.15
CA PRO A 666 -20.51 43.84 -0.37
C PRO A 666 -20.48 44.57 1.03
N GLN A 667 -19.42 44.43 1.87
CA GLN A 667 -18.81 45.55 2.67
C GLN A 667 -17.51 45.22 3.48
N GLN A 668 -16.81 46.29 3.92
CA GLN A 668 -15.37 46.45 4.32
C GLN A 668 -15.16 47.88 4.93
N PRO A 669 -14.08 48.35 5.65
CA PRO A 669 -12.77 47.79 6.13
C PRO A 669 -12.44 48.01 7.65
N ALA A 670 -11.20 47.65 8.11
CA ALA A 670 -10.43 48.38 9.16
C ALA A 670 -8.90 48.07 9.12
N ALA A 671 -8.05 49.00 9.59
CA ALA A 671 -6.56 48.94 9.72
C ALA A 671 -6.13 49.72 11.00
N PRO A 672 -4.83 49.97 11.35
CA PRO A 672 -3.53 49.49 10.84
C PRO A 672 -2.52 49.04 11.96
N THR A 673 -1.28 48.64 11.60
CA THR A 673 -0.02 49.07 12.27
C THR A 673 1.24 48.54 11.58
N THR A 674 2.34 49.31 11.61
CA THR A 674 3.64 49.00 10.98
C THR A 674 4.77 49.12 12.01
N PRO A 675 5.83 48.29 11.93
CA PRO A 675 7.20 48.78 12.14
C PRO A 675 8.10 48.52 10.92
N ALA A 676 9.00 49.46 10.63
CA ALA A 676 9.89 49.43 9.47
C ALA A 676 11.24 48.74 9.78
N GLY A 677 12.01 48.37 8.75
CA GLY A 677 13.43 48.06 8.93
C GLY A 677 14.09 47.09 7.95
N THR A 678 13.93 47.25 6.63
CA THR A 678 14.84 46.60 5.67
C THR A 678 15.21 47.61 4.59
N LYS A 679 16.52 47.78 4.35
CA LYS A 679 17.05 48.61 3.27
C LYS A 679 17.33 47.72 2.06
N TYR A 680 16.41 47.76 1.10
CA TYR A 680 16.57 47.18 -0.21
C TYR A 680 17.40 48.11 -1.10
N LYS A 681 18.25 47.53 -1.94
CA LYS A 681 18.96 48.26 -3.00
C LYS A 681 18.01 48.49 -4.18
N ASP A 682 17.93 49.72 -4.67
CA ASP A 682 17.17 50.05 -5.88
C ASP A 682 17.67 49.23 -7.09
N GLY A 683 16.73 48.72 -7.90
CA GLY A 683 17.02 47.78 -8.98
C GLY A 683 15.81 46.96 -9.39
N VAL A 684 15.97 46.14 -10.44
CA VAL A 684 14.95 45.20 -10.91
C VAL A 684 15.42 43.78 -10.59
N TYR A 685 14.60 43.02 -9.85
CA TYR A 685 14.94 41.69 -9.34
C TYR A 685 13.90 40.68 -9.82
N THR A 686 14.35 39.48 -10.19
CA THR A 686 13.48 38.42 -10.70
C THR A 686 13.34 37.30 -9.69
N GLY A 687 12.15 36.70 -9.62
CA GLY A 687 11.88 35.58 -8.72
C GLY A 687 10.85 34.63 -9.31
N THR A 688 11.04 33.34 -9.07
CA THR A 688 10.18 32.27 -9.58
C THR A 688 9.62 31.44 -8.43
N ALA A 689 8.38 31.00 -8.55
CA ALA A 689 7.73 30.02 -7.67
C ALA A 689 6.61 29.28 -8.43
N ASP A 690 6.04 28.24 -7.81
CA ASP A 690 4.93 27.50 -8.42
C ASP A 690 3.57 28.09 -8.01
N GLY A 691 2.67 28.21 -8.98
CA GLY A 691 1.28 28.65 -8.81
C GLY A 691 0.31 27.48 -8.71
N PHE A 692 -0.76 27.51 -9.51
CA PHE A 692 -1.52 26.30 -9.83
C PHE A 692 -0.77 25.41 -10.83
N GLN A 693 0.07 26.03 -11.67
CA GLN A 693 1.02 25.35 -12.56
C GLN A 693 2.47 25.77 -12.24
N PRO A 694 3.48 24.95 -12.57
CA PRO A 694 4.88 25.27 -12.28
C PRO A 694 5.43 26.44 -13.12
N GLY A 695 6.40 27.16 -12.55
CA GLY A 695 7.21 28.16 -13.29
C GLY A 695 6.62 29.57 -13.40
N LEU A 696 5.81 30.02 -12.44
CA LEU A 696 5.33 31.40 -12.36
C LEU A 696 6.50 32.32 -11.95
N THR A 697 6.86 33.26 -12.83
CA THR A 697 8.01 34.16 -12.66
C THR A 697 7.55 35.62 -12.66
N VAL A 698 8.10 36.39 -11.73
CA VAL A 698 7.84 37.83 -11.57
C VAL A 698 9.12 38.65 -11.63
N SER A 699 8.98 39.88 -12.09
CA SER A 699 9.98 40.95 -12.01
C SER A 699 9.48 42.01 -11.02
N VAL A 700 10.31 42.36 -10.04
CA VAL A 700 10.00 43.29 -8.95
C VAL A 700 10.97 44.47 -9.04
N THR A 701 10.43 45.68 -9.24
CA THR A 701 11.24 46.90 -9.32
C THR A 701 11.24 47.61 -7.98
N ILE A 702 12.42 47.81 -7.40
CA ILE A 702 12.63 48.58 -6.18
C ILE A 702 13.19 49.95 -6.55
N LYS A 703 12.55 50.99 -6.01
CA LYS A 703 12.98 52.38 -6.13
C LYS A 703 12.74 53.13 -4.83
N ASP A 704 13.68 53.99 -4.42
CA ASP A 704 13.64 54.77 -3.18
C ASP A 704 13.38 53.87 -1.95
N ASN A 705 13.99 52.68 -1.93
CA ASN A 705 13.79 51.64 -0.90
C ASN A 705 12.32 51.14 -0.76
N LYS A 706 11.54 51.15 -1.85
CA LYS A 706 10.15 50.66 -1.89
C LYS A 706 9.89 49.79 -3.12
N ILE A 707 8.98 48.84 -2.98
CA ILE A 707 8.45 48.06 -4.12
C ILE A 707 7.59 49.01 -4.96
N SER A 708 8.06 49.30 -6.17
CA SER A 708 7.46 50.31 -7.06
C SER A 708 6.66 49.71 -8.22
N ASP A 709 7.02 48.50 -8.67
CA ASP A 709 6.35 47.78 -9.76
C ASP A 709 6.53 46.26 -9.57
N ILE A 710 5.55 45.47 -10.01
CA ILE A 710 5.58 44.00 -10.02
C ILE A 710 4.91 43.54 -11.32
N LYS A 711 5.67 42.85 -12.17
CA LYS A 711 5.19 42.30 -13.45
C LYS A 711 5.35 40.79 -13.47
N ILE A 712 4.31 40.06 -13.84
CA ILE A 712 4.44 38.64 -14.18
C ILE A 712 5.14 38.58 -15.55
N THR A 713 6.28 37.90 -15.63
CA THR A 713 7.11 37.81 -16.85
C THR A 713 7.03 36.45 -17.53
N ALA A 714 6.63 35.39 -16.81
CA ALA A 714 6.29 34.09 -17.37
C ALA A 714 5.28 33.34 -16.47
N HIS A 715 4.36 32.59 -17.07
CA HIS A 715 3.43 31.71 -16.35
C HIS A 715 2.89 30.61 -17.26
N ASN A 716 2.40 29.51 -16.67
CA ASN A 716 1.70 28.41 -17.35
C ASN A 716 0.26 28.22 -16.82
N GLU A 717 -0.29 29.21 -16.12
CA GLU A 717 -1.61 29.14 -15.48
C GLU A 717 -2.75 28.99 -16.49
N SER A 718 -3.83 28.29 -16.09
CA SER A 718 -4.97 27.98 -16.98
C SER A 718 -5.93 29.16 -17.17
N GLU A 719 -6.28 29.43 -18.43
CA GLU A 719 -7.18 30.50 -18.86
C GLU A 719 -8.56 30.44 -18.17
N GLY A 720 -9.07 31.59 -17.76
CA GLY A 720 -10.31 31.76 -16.98
C GLY A 720 -10.14 31.72 -15.45
N PHE A 721 -8.93 31.44 -14.94
CA PHE A 721 -8.65 31.36 -13.50
C PHE A 721 -7.55 32.30 -12.99
N TYR A 722 -6.63 32.78 -13.84
CA TYR A 722 -5.48 33.59 -13.41
C TYR A 722 -5.65 35.10 -13.53
N GLU A 723 -6.63 35.57 -14.30
CA GLU A 723 -6.77 36.99 -14.65
C GLU A 723 -7.03 37.84 -13.40
N LYS A 724 -7.88 37.34 -12.49
CA LYS A 724 -8.22 38.01 -11.22
C LYS A 724 -7.03 38.08 -10.25
N PRO A 725 -6.30 36.99 -9.91
CA PRO A 725 -5.12 37.11 -9.05
C PRO A 725 -3.97 37.89 -9.69
N PHE A 726 -3.80 37.82 -11.02
CA PHE A 726 -2.73 38.57 -11.71
C PHE A 726 -2.95 40.08 -11.66
N ASP A 727 -4.21 40.54 -11.68
CA ASP A 727 -4.52 41.96 -11.50
C ASP A 727 -4.48 42.41 -10.03
N SER A 728 -5.08 41.63 -9.13
CA SER A 728 -5.35 42.09 -7.75
C SER A 728 -4.21 41.84 -6.76
N VAL A 729 -3.48 40.73 -6.86
CA VAL A 729 -2.44 40.35 -5.89
C VAL A 729 -1.20 41.27 -5.98
N PRO A 730 -0.63 41.58 -7.17
CA PRO A 730 0.47 42.52 -7.28
C PRO A 730 0.13 43.92 -6.75
N LYS A 731 -1.07 44.43 -7.05
CA LYS A 731 -1.57 45.73 -6.53
C LYS A 731 -1.65 45.74 -5.01
N ALA A 732 -2.15 44.65 -4.41
CA ALA A 732 -2.20 44.52 -2.95
C ALA A 732 -0.80 44.51 -2.31
N ILE A 733 0.18 43.82 -2.93
CA ILE A 733 1.57 43.76 -2.43
C ILE A 733 2.24 45.13 -2.52
N ILE A 734 2.09 45.85 -3.64
CA ILE A 734 2.62 47.22 -3.81
C ILE A 734 1.94 48.18 -2.80
N SER A 735 0.64 48.05 -2.57
CA SER A 735 -0.09 48.89 -1.61
C SER A 735 0.32 48.63 -0.16
N LYS A 736 0.47 47.37 0.26
CA LYS A 736 0.90 47.00 1.63
C LYS A 736 2.42 47.03 1.85
N GLN A 737 3.22 47.13 0.78
CA GLN A 737 4.68 46.94 0.80
C GLN A 737 5.10 45.61 1.47
N SER A 738 4.28 44.57 1.31
CA SER A 738 4.43 43.27 1.96
C SER A 738 3.82 42.17 1.11
N THR A 739 4.42 40.98 1.12
CA THR A 739 3.87 39.78 0.48
C THR A 739 2.71 39.16 1.27
N ASP A 740 2.34 39.70 2.43
CA ASP A 740 1.23 39.25 3.27
C ASP A 740 -0.11 39.92 2.86
N VAL A 741 -0.76 39.30 1.87
CA VAL A 741 -2.00 39.76 1.23
C VAL A 741 -3.01 38.63 1.08
N ASP A 742 -4.29 38.98 0.96
CA ASP A 742 -5.38 38.01 0.86
C ASP A 742 -5.40 37.31 -0.52
N VAL A 743 -5.80 36.04 -0.52
CA VAL A 743 -5.91 35.22 -1.75
C VAL A 743 -7.24 35.43 -2.46
N VAL A 744 -7.25 35.34 -3.79
CA VAL A 744 -8.48 35.48 -4.58
C VAL A 744 -9.33 34.22 -4.49
N SER A 745 -10.61 34.38 -4.13
CA SER A 745 -11.59 33.29 -4.09
C SER A 745 -11.75 32.64 -5.47
N GLY A 746 -11.50 31.33 -5.54
CA GLY A 746 -11.46 30.56 -6.79
C GLY A 746 -10.09 30.42 -7.45
N ALA A 747 -9.06 31.16 -6.98
CA ALA A 747 -7.71 31.15 -7.57
C ALA A 747 -6.59 31.14 -6.50
N THR A 748 -6.79 30.33 -5.45
CA THR A 748 -5.95 30.30 -4.24
C THR A 748 -4.50 29.88 -4.49
N TYR A 749 -4.26 28.92 -5.38
CA TYR A 749 -2.90 28.42 -5.68
C TYR A 749 -2.10 29.47 -6.47
N THR A 750 -2.70 30.02 -7.52
CA THR A 750 -2.16 31.14 -8.32
C THR A 750 -1.80 32.34 -7.46
N SER A 751 -2.69 32.74 -6.54
CA SER A 751 -2.44 33.84 -5.60
C SER A 751 -1.19 33.61 -4.75
N LYS A 752 -1.03 32.40 -4.20
CA LYS A 752 0.14 32.03 -3.39
C LYS A 752 1.43 31.93 -4.22
N GLY A 753 1.35 31.50 -5.47
CA GLY A 753 2.49 31.47 -6.39
C GLY A 753 3.09 32.86 -6.59
N ILE A 754 2.26 33.87 -6.86
CA ILE A 754 2.70 35.28 -6.99
C ILE A 754 3.39 35.76 -5.70
N MET A 755 2.77 35.54 -4.54
CA MET A 755 3.31 35.96 -3.23
C MET A 755 4.70 35.32 -2.97
N ASN A 756 4.86 34.04 -3.30
CA ASN A 756 6.13 33.32 -3.14
C ASN A 756 7.20 33.76 -4.15
N ALA A 757 6.82 34.02 -5.40
CA ALA A 757 7.74 34.47 -6.44
C ALA A 757 8.30 35.87 -6.10
N VAL A 758 7.45 36.78 -5.62
CA VAL A 758 7.88 38.09 -5.11
C VAL A 758 8.77 37.93 -3.87
N ALA A 759 8.41 37.05 -2.92
CA ALA A 759 9.22 36.78 -1.75
C ALA A 759 10.61 36.20 -2.09
N ASN A 760 10.74 35.47 -3.22
CA ASN A 760 12.03 34.99 -3.72
C ASN A 760 12.84 36.13 -4.34
N ALA A 761 12.25 36.99 -5.18
CA ALA A 761 12.93 38.16 -5.76
C ALA A 761 13.48 39.12 -4.68
N LEU A 762 12.81 39.21 -3.52
CA LEU A 762 13.23 40.05 -2.39
C LEU A 762 14.29 39.40 -1.47
N LYS A 763 14.78 38.19 -1.77
CA LYS A 763 15.90 37.59 -1.00
C LYS A 763 17.24 38.19 -1.39
N ASP A 764 17.43 38.46 -2.68
CA ASP A 764 18.69 38.94 -3.26
C ASP A 764 18.94 40.46 -3.03
N THR A 765 18.01 41.12 -2.34
CA THR A 765 17.99 42.58 -2.14
C THR A 765 18.47 43.02 -0.76
N LYS A 766 18.88 42.08 0.10
CA LYS A 766 19.27 42.34 1.50
C LYS A 766 20.74 42.73 1.63
N LEU A 767 21.00 43.76 2.44
CA LEU A 767 22.34 44.20 2.80
C LEU A 767 22.81 43.59 4.12
N ASP A 768 23.47 42.45 4.02
CA ASP A 768 24.54 42.03 4.92
C ASP A 768 25.76 41.66 4.07
N GLY A 769 26.90 42.31 4.36
CA GLY A 769 27.93 42.57 3.36
C GLY A 769 28.72 41.33 2.91
N THR A 770 28.38 40.77 1.75
CA THR A 770 29.31 40.13 0.77
C THR A 770 28.59 39.78 -0.55
N GLY A 771 27.97 40.77 -1.20
CA GLY A 771 27.43 40.63 -2.56
C GLY A 771 28.50 40.90 -3.62
N GLY A 772 28.94 39.86 -4.33
CA GLY A 772 30.17 39.85 -5.11
C GLY A 772 30.22 40.66 -6.42
N SER A 773 31.43 40.80 -6.97
CA SER A 773 31.78 40.57 -8.38
C SER A 773 33.27 40.84 -8.62
N THR A 774 33.94 39.93 -9.35
CA THR A 774 35.18 40.13 -10.17
C THR A 774 36.47 40.70 -9.54
N THR A 775 37.58 40.06 -9.90
CA THR A 775 39.01 40.47 -9.87
C THR A 775 39.23 41.95 -10.28
N PRO A 776 40.33 42.67 -9.91
CA PRO A 776 41.72 42.21 -10.15
C PRO A 776 42.91 42.69 -9.24
N THR A 777 43.94 41.82 -9.19
CA THR A 777 45.43 42.07 -9.20
C THR A 777 46.20 42.93 -8.17
N ASN A 778 47.30 42.30 -7.70
CA ASN A 778 48.66 42.82 -7.42
C ASN A 778 48.92 43.76 -6.22
N SER A 779 49.63 43.25 -5.20
CA SER A 779 51.11 43.36 -5.08
C SER A 779 51.60 43.35 -3.62
N SER A 780 52.76 42.70 -3.41
CA SER A 780 53.79 43.00 -2.40
C SER A 780 53.54 42.72 -0.91
N ASP A 781 54.42 41.86 -0.38
CA ASP A 781 55.22 42.03 0.85
C ASP A 781 54.50 42.07 2.22
N ASN A 782 55.01 41.57 3.36
CA ASN A 782 56.16 40.71 3.76
C ASN A 782 55.94 40.37 5.26
N ASN A 783 56.51 39.36 5.92
CA ASN A 783 57.47 38.30 5.57
C ASN A 783 57.40 37.15 6.63
N ASN A 784 57.97 35.97 6.32
CA ASN A 784 58.75 35.06 7.21
C ASN A 784 58.15 34.48 8.53
N ASP A 785 58.51 33.30 9.04
CA ASP A 785 59.60 32.33 8.77
C ASP A 785 59.03 30.88 8.81
N THR A 786 59.15 30.05 7.76
CA THR A 786 60.21 29.05 7.47
C THR A 786 60.32 27.82 8.40
N GLU A 787 59.77 26.68 7.97
CA GLU A 787 60.51 25.41 7.79
C GLU A 787 59.75 24.43 6.85
N LYS A 788 60.49 23.76 5.95
CA LYS A 788 60.07 22.82 4.87
C LYS A 788 61.36 22.10 4.37
N PRO A 789 61.37 21.06 3.50
CA PRO A 789 60.34 20.16 2.93
C PRO A 789 60.65 18.66 3.21
N GLY A 790 60.03 17.61 2.64
CA GLY A 790 58.93 17.40 1.67
C GLY A 790 58.29 16.00 1.93
N ASN A 791 57.31 15.45 1.20
CA ASN A 791 56.95 15.64 -0.20
C ASN A 791 55.44 15.81 -0.47
N GLU A 792 55.21 16.53 -1.54
CA GLU A 792 54.04 16.79 -2.39
C GLU A 792 52.73 16.00 -2.17
N LYS A 793 51.65 16.80 -2.03
CA LYS A 793 50.25 16.41 -2.15
C LYS A 793 49.79 16.67 -3.61
N PRO A 794 49.20 15.70 -4.33
CA PRO A 794 48.67 15.97 -5.66
C PRO A 794 47.51 16.96 -5.63
N ILE A 795 47.59 17.87 -6.57
CA ILE A 795 46.65 18.91 -7.01
C ILE A 795 45.20 18.40 -7.05
N THR A 796 44.26 19.23 -6.60
CA THR A 796 42.81 19.02 -6.78
C THR A 796 42.42 19.16 -8.25
N THR A 797 42.41 18.05 -8.98
CA THR A 797 41.68 17.92 -10.25
C THR A 797 40.20 17.64 -9.95
N ALA A 798 39.29 18.39 -10.59
CA ALA A 798 37.86 18.16 -10.45
C ALA A 798 37.50 16.76 -10.98
N ALA A 799 36.73 15.99 -10.20
CA ALA A 799 36.55 14.54 -10.34
C ALA A 799 36.35 14.04 -11.78
N PRO A 800 37.02 12.92 -12.16
CA PRO A 800 36.87 12.33 -13.49
C PRO A 800 35.52 11.64 -13.67
N LEU A 801 35.11 11.46 -14.93
CA LEU A 801 33.96 10.66 -15.34
C LEU A 801 34.28 9.17 -15.14
N TYR A 802 33.49 8.52 -14.31
CA TYR A 802 33.62 7.09 -14.02
C TYR A 802 32.63 6.24 -14.84
N LYS A 803 33.13 5.10 -15.31
CA LYS A 803 32.38 3.98 -15.90
C LYS A 803 31.56 3.29 -14.82
N ASP A 804 30.30 3.01 -15.13
CA ASP A 804 29.44 2.17 -14.29
C ASP A 804 30.03 0.75 -14.19
N GLY A 805 30.07 0.20 -12.97
CA GLY A 805 30.71 -1.09 -12.71
C GLY A 805 31.15 -1.26 -11.26
N ARG A 806 31.79 -2.40 -10.97
CA ARG A 806 32.37 -2.71 -9.66
C ARG A 806 33.88 -2.92 -9.81
N TYR A 807 34.65 -2.18 -9.02
CA TYR A 807 36.10 -2.08 -9.15
C TYR A 807 36.79 -2.48 -7.85
N THR A 808 37.72 -3.43 -7.93
CA THR A 808 38.50 -3.86 -6.76
C THR A 808 39.77 -3.01 -6.60
N GLY A 809 40.04 -2.53 -5.40
CA GLY A 809 41.25 -1.80 -5.04
C GLY A 809 41.89 -2.32 -3.75
N VAL A 810 43.22 -2.21 -3.66
CA VAL A 810 44.04 -2.75 -2.55
C VAL A 810 44.81 -1.62 -1.89
N GLY A 811 44.53 -1.39 -0.60
CA GLY A 811 45.17 -0.37 0.21
C GLY A 811 45.95 -0.94 1.38
N LYS A 812 46.91 -0.18 1.91
CA LYS A 812 47.76 -0.64 3.02
C LYS A 812 47.03 -0.54 4.37
N GLY A 813 46.79 -1.67 5.03
CA GLY A 813 46.27 -1.72 6.41
C GLY A 813 47.34 -1.60 7.48
N LEU A 814 46.94 -1.70 8.75
CA LEU A 814 47.79 -1.53 9.94
C LEU A 814 48.79 -2.69 10.13
N LYS A 815 48.46 -3.90 9.66
CA LYS A 815 49.31 -5.10 9.74
C LYS A 815 49.53 -5.76 8.38
N LYS A 816 48.52 -5.76 7.51
CA LYS A 816 48.58 -6.29 6.14
C LYS A 816 47.65 -5.49 5.21
N ASP A 817 47.79 -5.70 3.91
CA ASP A 817 46.93 -5.08 2.91
C ASP A 817 45.45 -5.43 3.13
N LEU A 818 44.58 -4.47 2.81
CA LEU A 818 43.13 -4.58 2.84
C LEU A 818 42.57 -4.36 1.43
N THR A 819 41.54 -5.12 1.09
CA THR A 819 40.95 -5.11 -0.26
C THR A 819 39.49 -4.69 -0.19
N VAL A 820 39.10 -3.71 -1.00
CA VAL A 820 37.72 -3.22 -1.12
C VAL A 820 37.24 -3.33 -2.56
N ASP A 821 35.94 -3.52 -2.72
CA ASP A 821 35.23 -3.25 -3.96
C ASP A 821 34.45 -1.95 -3.85
N VAL A 822 34.50 -1.15 -4.91
CA VAL A 822 33.73 0.09 -5.05
C VAL A 822 32.74 -0.08 -6.20
N THR A 823 31.46 0.15 -5.94
CA THR A 823 30.42 0.13 -6.98
C THR A 823 30.13 1.56 -7.44
N VAL A 824 30.29 1.79 -8.73
CA VAL A 824 29.99 3.06 -9.40
C VAL A 824 28.76 2.89 -10.30
N LYS A 825 27.85 3.86 -10.26
CA LYS A 825 26.66 3.91 -11.11
C LYS A 825 26.23 5.35 -11.41
N ASP A 826 25.83 5.61 -12.66
CA ASP A 826 25.47 6.94 -13.20
C ASP A 826 26.52 8.02 -12.82
N ASN A 827 27.82 7.68 -12.94
CA ASN A 827 28.97 8.51 -12.52
C ASN A 827 29.05 8.83 -11.00
N LYS A 828 28.53 7.96 -10.12
CA LYS A 828 28.55 8.13 -8.67
C LYS A 828 28.99 6.88 -7.91
N ILE A 829 29.75 7.07 -6.83
CA ILE A 829 30.06 6.03 -5.85
C ILE A 829 28.76 5.68 -5.11
N THR A 830 28.30 4.44 -5.25
CA THR A 830 27.03 3.97 -4.65
C THR A 830 27.21 2.98 -3.52
N ASP A 831 28.31 2.22 -3.51
CA ASP A 831 28.59 1.21 -2.48
C ASP A 831 30.10 0.96 -2.34
N ILE A 832 30.54 0.55 -1.15
CA ILE A 832 31.93 0.18 -0.84
C ILE A 832 31.93 -1.04 0.09
N ASN A 833 32.40 -2.18 -0.41
CA ASN A 833 32.43 -3.45 0.31
C ASN A 833 33.86 -3.90 0.64
N LEU A 834 34.07 -4.48 1.81
CA LEU A 834 35.35 -5.09 2.18
C LEU A 834 35.40 -6.56 1.76
N ILE A 835 36.44 -6.95 1.01
CA ILE A 835 36.67 -8.34 0.57
C ILE A 835 37.59 -9.09 1.54
N THR A 836 38.72 -8.48 1.91
CA THR A 836 39.74 -9.13 2.73
C THR A 836 40.38 -8.13 3.68
N TYR A 837 40.60 -8.59 4.92
CA TYR A 837 41.28 -7.82 5.96
C TYR A 837 41.97 -8.76 6.94
N LYS A 838 43.18 -8.37 7.40
CA LYS A 838 44.01 -9.19 8.29
C LYS A 838 44.60 -8.42 9.49
N ASP A 839 44.21 -7.16 9.72
CA ASP A 839 44.43 -6.55 11.04
C ASP A 839 43.28 -6.94 12.01
N GLY A 840 43.37 -6.53 13.27
CA GLY A 840 42.42 -6.99 14.29
C GLY A 840 40.98 -6.55 14.03
N ILE A 841 40.02 -7.46 14.25
CA ILE A 841 38.56 -7.25 14.08
C ILE A 841 38.06 -5.96 14.78
N GLU A 842 38.70 -5.57 15.88
CA GLU A 842 38.38 -4.38 16.67
C GLU A 842 38.57 -3.07 15.90
N TYR A 843 39.69 -2.89 15.19
CA TYR A 843 39.97 -1.66 14.44
C TYR A 843 39.08 -1.55 13.19
N MET A 844 38.81 -2.66 12.52
CA MET A 844 37.92 -2.68 11.34
C MET A 844 36.48 -2.31 11.67
N LYS A 845 35.92 -2.89 12.76
CA LYS A 845 34.57 -2.51 13.25
C LYS A 845 34.44 -1.03 13.57
N LYS A 846 35.56 -0.36 13.88
CA LYS A 846 35.61 1.06 14.19
C LYS A 846 35.77 1.94 12.94
N ALA A 847 36.50 1.48 11.91
CA ALA A 847 36.77 2.26 10.70
C ALA A 847 35.73 2.09 9.58
N MET A 848 35.27 0.88 9.28
CA MET A 848 34.60 0.57 8.00
C MET A 848 33.34 1.38 7.74
N THR A 849 32.32 1.24 8.61
CA THR A 849 31.03 1.91 8.46
C THR A 849 31.16 3.43 8.37
N PRO A 850 31.82 4.14 9.32
CA PRO A 850 31.95 5.59 9.22
C PRO A 850 32.82 6.08 8.05
N MET A 851 33.82 5.31 7.59
CA MET A 851 34.58 5.69 6.40
C MET A 851 33.73 5.54 5.12
N THR A 852 33.00 4.43 4.99
CA THR A 852 32.12 4.17 3.83
C THR A 852 31.03 5.22 3.71
N GLU A 853 30.34 5.53 4.81
CA GLU A 853 29.30 6.57 4.86
C GLU A 853 29.86 7.95 4.47
N ARG A 854 31.05 8.32 4.95
CA ARG A 854 31.71 9.59 4.61
C ARG A 854 32.08 9.68 3.12
N ILE A 855 32.71 8.64 2.57
CA ILE A 855 33.18 8.63 1.19
C ILE A 855 32.00 8.67 0.22
N ILE A 856 30.94 7.90 0.47
CA ILE A 856 29.71 7.92 -0.35
C ILE A 856 28.99 9.28 -0.24
N ALA A 857 28.92 9.88 0.95
CA ALA A 857 28.31 11.20 1.12
C ALA A 857 29.11 12.33 0.43
N ALA A 858 30.45 12.25 0.45
CA ALA A 858 31.33 13.24 -0.17
C ALA A 858 31.57 13.01 -1.68
N GLN A 859 31.24 11.81 -2.20
CA GLN A 859 31.62 11.35 -3.54
C GLN A 859 33.14 11.47 -3.80
N SER A 860 33.94 11.37 -2.74
CA SER A 860 35.37 11.63 -2.72
C SER A 860 36.00 10.89 -1.55
N THR A 861 37.26 10.46 -1.71
CA THR A 861 38.05 9.96 -0.59
C THR A 861 38.62 11.09 0.27
N ASP A 862 38.48 12.37 -0.07
CA ASP A 862 38.97 13.48 0.77
C ASP A 862 38.05 13.76 1.96
N VAL A 863 38.05 12.82 2.91
CA VAL A 863 37.26 12.85 4.15
C VAL A 863 38.14 12.58 5.37
N ASP A 864 37.71 13.10 6.52
CA ASP A 864 38.40 12.88 7.80
C ASP A 864 38.50 11.39 8.16
N VAL A 865 39.63 11.01 8.75
CA VAL A 865 39.86 9.66 9.30
C VAL A 865 39.08 9.42 10.60
N VAL A 866 39.02 8.16 11.05
CA VAL A 866 38.33 7.79 12.29
C VAL A 866 39.33 7.76 13.46
N SER A 867 39.01 8.53 14.51
CA SER A 867 39.85 8.65 15.71
C SER A 867 40.09 7.29 16.39
N GLY A 868 41.37 6.92 16.53
CA GLY A 868 41.80 5.61 17.05
C GLY A 868 41.49 4.43 16.13
N ALA A 869 41.43 4.65 14.82
CA ALA A 869 41.56 3.66 13.75
C ALA A 869 42.19 4.30 12.48
N VAL A 870 43.19 5.17 12.69
CA VAL A 870 43.73 6.10 11.68
C VAL A 870 44.37 5.36 10.52
N GLU A 871 45.28 4.41 10.77
CA GLU A 871 45.94 3.62 9.71
C GLU A 871 44.93 2.83 8.87
N THR A 872 43.97 2.16 9.51
CA THR A 872 42.90 1.45 8.80
C THR A 872 42.01 2.40 7.99
N SER A 873 41.76 3.62 8.49
CA SER A 873 41.04 4.65 7.73
C SER A 873 41.82 5.08 6.48
N ASN A 874 43.13 5.33 6.61
CA ASN A 874 44.00 5.67 5.48
C ASN A 874 44.08 4.53 4.45
N GLY A 875 44.20 3.28 4.90
CA GLY A 875 44.15 2.10 4.04
C GLY A 875 42.85 1.97 3.24
N ILE A 876 41.70 2.31 3.84
CA ILE A 876 40.42 2.35 3.13
C ILE A 876 40.41 3.46 2.06
N LYS A 877 40.93 4.67 2.36
CA LYS A 877 41.03 5.77 1.38
C LYS A 877 41.90 5.36 0.17
N ASP A 878 43.06 4.76 0.43
CA ASP A 878 44.00 4.26 -0.57
C ASP A 878 43.38 3.13 -1.44
N ALA A 879 42.70 2.17 -0.80
CA ALA A 879 42.01 1.08 -1.51
C ALA A 879 40.89 1.60 -2.42
N VAL A 880 40.09 2.57 -1.96
CA VAL A 880 39.02 3.17 -2.77
C VAL A 880 39.59 3.98 -3.95
N ASN A 881 40.66 4.76 -3.76
CA ASN A 881 41.27 5.51 -4.86
C ASN A 881 41.74 4.59 -6.00
N LYS A 882 42.46 3.51 -5.68
CA LYS A 882 42.93 2.52 -6.66
C LYS A 882 41.82 1.74 -7.35
N ALA A 883 40.63 1.66 -6.74
CA ALA A 883 39.44 1.15 -7.40
C ALA A 883 38.88 2.17 -8.41
N LEU A 884 38.78 3.43 -8.00
CA LEU A 884 38.26 4.52 -8.84
C LEU A 884 39.17 4.88 -10.02
N GLU A 885 40.49 4.76 -9.88
CA GLU A 885 41.46 4.90 -10.99
C GLU A 885 41.15 3.96 -12.17
N LYS A 886 40.69 2.74 -11.87
CA LYS A 886 40.28 1.75 -12.89
C LYS A 886 38.93 2.08 -13.54
N ALA A 887 38.13 2.90 -12.89
CA ALA A 887 36.79 3.28 -13.36
C ALA A 887 36.82 4.47 -14.33
N VAL A 888 37.93 5.20 -14.47
CA VAL A 888 37.97 6.41 -15.32
C VAL A 888 37.79 6.07 -16.81
N TYR A 889 36.94 6.82 -17.52
CA TYR A 889 36.85 6.73 -18.98
C TYR A 889 38.15 7.17 -19.67
N LYS A 890 38.57 6.44 -20.71
CA LYS A 890 39.68 6.87 -21.55
C LYS A 890 39.22 7.92 -22.56
N ASP A 891 40.15 8.77 -22.96
CA ASP A 891 39.96 9.75 -24.02
C ASP A 891 39.64 9.06 -25.36
N GLY A 892 38.61 9.52 -26.05
CA GLY A 892 38.09 8.86 -27.25
C GLY A 892 36.76 9.46 -27.72
N THR A 893 36.30 9.04 -28.89
CA THR A 893 34.98 9.40 -29.41
C THR A 893 34.16 8.14 -29.63
N PHE A 894 32.98 8.11 -29.00
CA PHE A 894 32.13 6.94 -28.87
C PHE A 894 30.78 7.20 -29.54
N THR A 895 30.23 6.23 -30.27
CA THR A 895 28.97 6.41 -31.02
C THR A 895 27.82 5.68 -30.35
N GLY A 896 26.68 6.34 -30.20
CA GLY A 896 25.52 5.78 -29.50
C GLY A 896 24.19 6.13 -30.16
N VAL A 897 23.18 5.32 -29.85
CA VAL A 897 21.93 5.26 -30.58
C VAL A 897 20.76 5.23 -29.61
N GLY A 898 19.80 6.14 -29.77
CA GLY A 898 18.60 6.26 -28.94
C GLY A 898 17.32 6.38 -29.76
N ARG A 899 16.18 6.04 -29.13
CA ARG A 899 14.85 6.19 -29.73
C ARG A 899 14.19 7.47 -29.24
N GLY A 900 13.81 8.35 -30.16
CA GLY A 900 13.20 9.64 -29.87
C GLY A 900 11.67 9.61 -29.78
N TYR A 901 11.04 10.71 -30.17
CA TYR A 901 9.59 10.80 -30.35
C TYR A 901 9.14 9.97 -31.57
N ASN A 902 9.82 10.11 -32.71
CA ASN A 902 9.57 9.29 -33.89
C ASN A 902 10.05 7.86 -33.62
N ARG A 903 9.17 6.87 -33.85
CA ARG A 903 9.42 5.46 -33.49
C ARG A 903 10.07 4.65 -34.62
N THR A 904 10.06 5.15 -35.85
CA THR A 904 10.70 4.48 -37.01
C THR A 904 12.20 4.71 -37.04
N ASP A 905 12.63 5.93 -36.71
CA ASP A 905 13.99 6.40 -36.93
C ASP A 905 14.74 6.67 -35.62
N ARG A 906 16.06 6.47 -35.63
CA ARG A 906 16.90 6.57 -34.43
C ARG A 906 17.71 7.86 -34.40
N ILE A 907 17.92 8.39 -33.20
CA ILE A 907 18.88 9.47 -32.94
C ILE A 907 20.24 8.81 -32.77
N ASN A 908 21.12 9.00 -33.76
CA ASN A 908 22.50 8.54 -33.73
C ASN A 908 23.39 9.75 -33.38
N LEU A 909 24.21 9.65 -32.34
CA LEU A 909 25.14 10.70 -31.93
C LEU A 909 26.52 10.14 -31.58
N LYS A 910 27.51 11.02 -31.50
CA LYS A 910 28.85 10.72 -30.99
C LYS A 910 29.17 11.57 -29.76
N VAL A 911 29.76 10.95 -28.74
CA VAL A 911 30.20 11.58 -27.49
C VAL A 911 31.72 11.56 -27.48
N THR A 912 32.37 12.70 -27.35
CA THR A 912 33.83 12.79 -27.19
C THR A 912 34.15 12.95 -25.71
N VAL A 913 34.96 12.02 -25.18
CA VAL A 913 35.59 12.11 -23.87
C VAL A 913 37.02 12.60 -24.04
N LYS A 914 37.43 13.59 -23.24
CA LYS A 914 38.79 14.11 -23.17
C LYS A 914 39.14 14.48 -21.72
N ASP A 915 40.37 14.22 -21.31
CA ASP A 915 40.87 14.41 -19.95
C ASP A 915 39.95 13.73 -18.90
N GLY A 916 39.41 12.56 -19.28
CA GLY A 916 38.41 11.81 -18.48
C GLY A 916 37.07 12.52 -18.28
N LYS A 917 36.63 13.41 -19.20
CA LYS A 917 35.33 14.11 -19.15
C LYS A 917 34.65 14.16 -20.50
N MET A 918 33.33 14.12 -20.56
CA MET A 918 32.56 14.43 -21.77
C MET A 918 32.87 15.89 -22.18
N SER A 919 33.52 16.06 -23.32
CA SER A 919 33.93 17.36 -23.86
C SER A 919 33.03 17.82 -25.00
N ASN A 920 32.41 16.90 -25.73
CA ASN A 920 31.46 17.23 -26.80
C ASN A 920 30.43 16.11 -27.04
N ILE A 921 29.26 16.47 -27.58
CA ILE A 921 28.18 15.56 -28.00
C ILE A 921 27.62 16.08 -29.33
N ASP A 922 28.03 15.47 -30.44
CA ASP A 922 27.60 15.84 -31.80
C ASP A 922 26.56 14.86 -32.33
N ILE A 923 25.63 15.33 -33.16
CA ILE A 923 24.73 14.44 -33.89
C ILE A 923 25.41 13.82 -35.12
N ILE A 924 25.11 12.54 -35.37
CA ILE A 924 25.47 11.82 -36.61
C ILE A 924 24.28 11.85 -37.57
N SER A 925 23.08 11.46 -37.10
CA SER A 925 21.85 11.49 -37.89
C SER A 925 20.60 11.40 -37.02
N GLN A 926 19.49 12.00 -37.48
CA GLN A 926 18.14 11.81 -36.92
C GLN A 926 17.08 12.03 -38.00
N ALA A 927 15.89 11.45 -37.79
CA ALA A 927 14.66 11.83 -38.49
C ALA A 927 13.49 11.95 -37.47
N GLU A 928 13.78 12.65 -36.39
CA GLU A 928 12.78 13.16 -35.45
C GLU A 928 11.90 14.22 -36.12
N THR A 929 10.71 14.46 -35.56
CA THR A 929 9.90 15.63 -35.93
C THR A 929 10.68 16.91 -35.56
N PRO A 930 10.94 17.84 -36.51
CA PRO A 930 11.79 19.01 -36.28
C PRO A 930 11.41 19.82 -35.03
N GLU A 931 10.10 20.07 -34.85
CA GLU A 931 9.54 20.81 -33.71
C GLU A 931 10.02 20.30 -32.34
N TYR A 932 10.08 18.98 -32.14
CA TYR A 932 10.53 18.39 -30.87
C TYR A 932 12.04 18.31 -30.78
N PHE A 933 12.73 18.06 -31.89
CA PHE A 933 14.19 17.94 -31.90
C PHE A 933 14.89 19.29 -31.69
N GLU A 934 14.47 20.32 -32.41
CA GLU A 934 15.00 21.69 -32.30
C GLU A 934 14.80 22.28 -30.88
N LYS A 935 13.70 21.91 -30.21
CA LYS A 935 13.44 22.31 -28.82
C LYS A 935 14.40 21.68 -27.80
N VAL A 936 14.97 20.51 -28.12
CA VAL A 936 15.74 19.70 -27.16
C VAL A 936 17.24 19.75 -27.41
N TRP A 937 17.65 19.73 -28.68
CA TRP A 937 19.05 19.67 -29.11
C TRP A 937 19.97 20.75 -28.51
N PRO A 938 19.58 22.03 -28.33
CA PRO A 938 20.46 23.02 -27.68
C PRO A 938 20.55 22.86 -26.16
N THR A 939 19.62 22.13 -25.53
CA THR A 939 19.50 22.07 -24.06
C THR A 939 20.11 20.80 -23.44
N ILE A 940 19.78 19.62 -23.97
CA ILE A 940 20.13 18.35 -23.33
C ILE A 940 21.64 18.02 -23.44
N PRO A 941 22.28 18.05 -24.62
CA PRO A 941 23.73 17.88 -24.76
C PRO A 941 24.53 18.82 -23.84
N SER A 942 24.17 20.10 -23.82
CA SER A 942 24.80 21.14 -23.01
C SER A 942 24.76 20.81 -21.51
N LYS A 943 23.58 20.43 -20.99
CA LYS A 943 23.41 20.02 -19.58
C LYS A 943 24.16 18.74 -19.24
N ILE A 944 24.24 17.78 -20.16
CA ILE A 944 24.97 16.53 -19.95
C ILE A 944 26.47 16.79 -19.83
N ILE A 945 27.02 17.67 -20.68
CA ILE A 945 28.43 18.10 -20.62
C ILE A 945 28.69 18.91 -19.35
N GLU A 946 27.80 19.84 -18.97
CA GLU A 946 27.93 20.63 -17.74
C GLU A 946 27.94 19.76 -16.47
N THR A 947 26.99 18.83 -16.36
CA THR A 947 26.82 17.98 -15.16
C THR A 947 27.70 16.74 -15.15
N GLN A 948 28.39 16.43 -16.26
CA GLN A 948 29.09 15.16 -16.48
C GLN A 948 28.21 13.94 -16.17
N SER A 949 26.90 14.06 -16.46
CA SER A 949 25.91 13.03 -16.18
C SER A 949 24.77 13.06 -17.18
N VAL A 950 24.22 11.88 -17.45
CA VAL A 950 23.03 11.65 -18.27
C VAL A 950 21.73 11.76 -17.45
N ALA A 951 21.83 11.94 -16.13
CA ALA A 951 20.70 12.14 -15.22
C ALA A 951 20.29 13.61 -15.15
N VAL A 952 19.90 14.20 -16.30
CA VAL A 952 19.42 15.59 -16.41
C VAL A 952 17.93 15.64 -16.74
N ASP A 953 17.25 16.72 -16.34
CA ASP A 953 15.80 16.85 -16.57
C ASP A 953 15.45 16.94 -18.06
N ALA A 954 14.43 16.18 -18.46
CA ALA A 954 13.86 16.22 -19.81
C ALA A 954 13.13 17.54 -20.10
N VAL A 955 13.20 18.03 -21.35
CA VAL A 955 12.54 19.27 -21.76
C VAL A 955 11.02 19.08 -21.82
N SER A 956 10.29 19.99 -21.17
CA SER A 956 8.82 19.95 -21.14
C SER A 956 8.23 20.04 -22.56
N GLY A 957 7.29 19.16 -22.88
CA GLY A 957 6.69 19.01 -24.20
C GLY A 957 7.56 18.27 -25.24
N ALA A 958 8.77 17.85 -24.89
CA ALA A 958 9.67 17.07 -25.78
C ALA A 958 10.41 15.96 -25.01
N THR A 959 9.72 15.32 -24.07
CA THR A 959 10.27 14.33 -23.14
C THR A 959 10.82 13.08 -23.86
N ARG A 960 10.18 12.62 -24.93
CA ARG A 960 10.65 11.44 -25.70
C ARG A 960 11.95 11.72 -26.42
N SER A 961 12.06 12.87 -27.09
CA SER A 961 13.29 13.35 -27.74
C SER A 961 14.43 13.57 -26.74
N SER A 962 14.11 14.14 -25.57
CA SER A 962 15.06 14.32 -24.45
C SER A 962 15.63 12.98 -23.98
N ASN A 963 14.75 12.02 -23.67
CA ASN A 963 15.14 10.68 -23.26
C ASN A 963 15.88 9.93 -24.38
N GLY A 964 15.52 10.17 -25.65
CA GLY A 964 16.21 9.64 -26.82
C GLY A 964 17.68 10.06 -26.87
N ILE A 965 17.97 11.35 -26.68
CA ILE A 965 19.35 11.87 -26.62
C ILE A 965 20.08 11.32 -25.39
N MET A 966 19.48 11.34 -24.20
CA MET A 966 20.10 10.78 -22.98
C MET A 966 20.47 9.30 -23.14
N ASN A 967 19.57 8.50 -23.72
CA ASN A 967 19.80 7.08 -23.98
C ASN A 967 20.86 6.87 -25.07
N ALA A 968 20.92 7.74 -26.08
CA ALA A 968 21.97 7.67 -27.08
C ALA A 968 23.35 8.02 -26.49
N VAL A 969 23.44 8.97 -25.56
CA VAL A 969 24.69 9.24 -24.79
C VAL A 969 25.06 8.04 -23.90
N LYS A 970 24.08 7.45 -23.18
CA LYS A 970 24.31 6.21 -22.41
C LYS A 970 24.86 5.08 -23.29
N ALA A 971 24.25 4.86 -24.44
CA ALA A 971 24.68 3.85 -25.41
C ALA A 971 26.07 4.16 -25.99
N ALA A 972 26.42 5.43 -26.20
CA ALA A 972 27.74 5.83 -26.66
C ALA A 972 28.80 5.47 -25.63
N LEU A 973 28.64 5.95 -24.39
CA LEU A 973 29.58 5.68 -23.30
C LEU A 973 29.77 4.17 -23.04
N ALA A 974 28.71 3.37 -23.20
CA ALA A 974 28.80 1.91 -23.11
C ALA A 974 29.66 1.21 -24.19
N THR A 975 30.12 1.92 -25.23
CA THR A 975 31.00 1.33 -26.27
C THR A 975 32.50 1.32 -25.92
N ASP A 976 32.94 1.94 -24.82
CA ASP A 976 34.34 1.84 -24.35
C ASP A 976 34.63 0.50 -23.64
N THR A 977 34.80 -0.54 -24.46
CA THR A 977 35.15 -1.91 -24.04
C THR A 977 36.60 -2.07 -23.56
N THR A 978 37.42 -1.01 -23.54
CA THR A 978 38.87 -1.12 -23.30
C THR A 978 39.28 -1.24 -21.82
N VAL A 979 38.31 -1.46 -20.93
CA VAL A 979 38.53 -1.86 -19.53
C VAL A 979 37.55 -3.01 -19.23
N GLY A 980 37.89 -4.20 -19.70
CA GLY A 980 37.23 -5.44 -19.28
C GLY A 980 37.49 -5.76 -17.82
N GLU A 981 36.66 -6.64 -17.27
CA GLU A 981 36.62 -7.08 -15.87
C GLU A 981 37.97 -7.06 -15.12
N THR A 982 38.05 -6.31 -14.02
CA THR A 982 39.03 -6.57 -12.96
C THR A 982 38.39 -6.58 -11.57
N SER A 983 37.46 -7.53 -11.40
CA SER A 983 37.42 -8.28 -10.14
C SER A 983 37.85 -9.72 -10.39
N THR A 984 38.86 -10.18 -9.64
CA THR A 984 39.24 -11.61 -9.58
C THR A 984 38.45 -12.38 -8.52
N TYR A 985 37.38 -11.78 -8.00
CA TYR A 985 36.39 -12.40 -7.11
C TYR A 985 34.98 -12.06 -7.60
N PRO A 986 34.15 -13.05 -8.01
CA PRO A 986 32.95 -12.77 -8.78
C PRO A 986 31.95 -11.88 -8.04
N SER A 987 31.53 -10.81 -8.72
CA SER A 987 30.37 -10.01 -8.32
C SER A 987 29.07 -10.78 -8.55
N LYS A 988 28.01 -10.39 -7.84
CA LYS A 988 26.66 -10.81 -8.22
C LYS A 988 26.28 -10.12 -9.52
N GLU A 989 25.69 -10.92 -10.41
CA GLU A 989 25.24 -10.61 -11.77
C GLU A 989 26.37 -10.72 -12.82
N ASP A 990 26.16 -11.69 -13.73
CA ASP A 990 26.99 -12.23 -14.82
C ASP A 990 28.36 -12.85 -14.40
N VAL A 991 28.80 -14.04 -14.82
CA VAL A 991 28.57 -14.83 -16.05
C VAL A 991 28.13 -16.29 -15.74
N ALA A 992 27.62 -17.01 -16.75
CA ALA A 992 27.22 -18.41 -16.67
C ALA A 992 28.37 -19.38 -16.30
N ALA A 993 28.35 -19.92 -15.08
CA ALA A 993 29.14 -21.10 -14.72
C ALA A 993 28.59 -22.35 -15.44
N PRO A 994 29.45 -23.26 -15.95
CA PRO A 994 28.98 -24.49 -16.57
C PRO A 994 28.25 -25.36 -15.56
N PHE A 995 27.10 -25.88 -15.96
CA PHE A 995 26.34 -26.86 -15.20
C PHE A 995 27.05 -28.21 -15.25
N ARG A 996 27.12 -28.91 -14.11
CA ARG A 996 27.58 -30.30 -14.05
C ARG A 996 26.56 -31.21 -14.76
N ASP A 997 27.06 -32.19 -15.48
CA ASP A 997 26.24 -33.24 -16.08
C ASP A 997 25.59 -34.10 -14.98
N GLY A 998 24.28 -34.30 -15.05
CA GLY A 998 23.53 -35.02 -14.03
C GLY A 998 22.03 -34.71 -14.01
N VAL A 999 21.32 -35.38 -13.11
CA VAL A 999 19.89 -35.11 -12.84
C VAL A 999 19.76 -34.43 -11.49
N TYR A 1000 19.12 -33.26 -11.46
CA TYR A 1000 19.01 -32.42 -10.27
C TYR A 1000 17.56 -32.14 -9.93
N THR A 1001 17.19 -32.40 -8.69
CA THR A 1001 15.88 -32.02 -8.16
C THR A 1001 15.94 -30.61 -7.58
N GLY A 1002 14.88 -29.83 -7.81
CA GLY A 1002 14.68 -28.52 -7.18
C GLY A 1002 13.23 -28.28 -6.83
N LYS A 1003 13.00 -27.37 -5.87
CA LYS A 1003 11.66 -27.09 -5.31
C LYS A 1003 11.33 -25.61 -5.36
N GLY A 1004 10.09 -25.30 -5.71
CA GLY A 1004 9.61 -23.92 -5.80
C GLY A 1004 8.13 -23.82 -5.41
N LYS A 1005 7.76 -22.74 -4.73
CA LYS A 1005 6.39 -22.57 -4.22
C LYS A 1005 5.44 -22.12 -5.32
N GLY A 1006 4.46 -22.98 -5.61
CA GLY A 1006 3.33 -22.70 -6.49
C GLY A 1006 2.20 -21.95 -5.79
N TYR A 1007 0.99 -22.12 -6.33
CA TYR A 1007 -0.24 -21.55 -5.79
C TYR A 1007 -0.81 -22.37 -4.62
N ALA A 1008 -0.81 -23.70 -4.72
CA ALA A 1008 -1.44 -24.64 -3.80
C ALA A 1008 -0.46 -25.66 -3.17
N GLY A 1009 0.82 -25.65 -3.54
CA GLY A 1009 1.85 -26.38 -2.80
C GLY A 1009 3.28 -26.09 -3.24
N ASP A 1010 4.21 -26.92 -2.77
CA ASP A 1010 5.55 -27.00 -3.34
C ASP A 1010 5.47 -27.77 -4.67
N ILE A 1011 6.02 -27.20 -5.74
CA ILE A 1011 6.24 -27.87 -7.02
C ILE A 1011 7.68 -28.37 -7.02
N THR A 1012 7.85 -29.66 -7.23
CA THR A 1012 9.16 -30.30 -7.39
C THR A 1012 9.39 -30.57 -8.88
N VAL A 1013 10.60 -30.29 -9.37
CA VAL A 1013 11.01 -30.60 -10.75
C VAL A 1013 12.35 -31.33 -10.74
N ASN A 1014 12.54 -32.22 -11.71
CA ASN A 1014 13.81 -32.87 -11.98
C ASN A 1014 14.34 -32.35 -13.31
N ILE A 1015 15.54 -31.78 -13.34
CA ILE A 1015 16.19 -31.36 -14.57
C ILE A 1015 17.28 -32.34 -14.93
N THR A 1016 17.45 -32.65 -16.21
CA THR A 1016 18.63 -33.34 -16.73
C THR A 1016 19.51 -32.33 -17.43
N VAL A 1017 20.73 -32.18 -16.96
CA VAL A 1017 21.77 -31.36 -17.59
C VAL A 1017 22.83 -32.28 -18.18
N LYS A 1018 23.28 -31.99 -19.40
CA LYS A 1018 24.41 -32.67 -20.04
C LYS A 1018 25.13 -31.73 -21.00
N ASP A 1019 26.45 -31.86 -21.14
CA ASP A 1019 27.27 -31.07 -22.07
C ASP A 1019 27.04 -29.55 -21.87
N ASN A 1020 26.90 -29.13 -20.59
CA ASN A 1020 26.52 -27.78 -20.14
C ASN A 1020 25.17 -27.26 -20.71
N LYS A 1021 24.20 -28.16 -20.97
CA LYS A 1021 22.86 -27.81 -21.47
C LYS A 1021 21.75 -28.50 -20.70
N ILE A 1022 20.65 -27.79 -20.46
CA ILE A 1022 19.39 -28.35 -20.00
C ILE A 1022 18.83 -29.21 -21.15
N LEU A 1023 18.88 -30.54 -21.00
CA LEU A 1023 18.31 -31.46 -21.98
C LEU A 1023 16.83 -31.76 -21.72
N LYS A 1024 16.44 -31.79 -20.45
CA LYS A 1024 15.10 -32.24 -20.02
C LYS A 1024 14.70 -31.56 -18.72
N ILE A 1025 13.41 -31.29 -18.57
CA ILE A 1025 12.79 -30.84 -17.32
C ILE A 1025 11.53 -31.70 -17.14
N GLU A 1026 11.45 -32.38 -16.00
CA GLU A 1026 10.40 -33.34 -15.66
C GLU A 1026 9.67 -32.93 -14.39
N LEU A 1027 8.38 -33.27 -14.34
CA LEU A 1027 7.52 -32.98 -13.21
C LEU A 1027 7.75 -34.00 -12.10
N GLY A 1028 8.13 -33.52 -10.91
CA GLY A 1028 8.06 -34.31 -9.69
C GLY A 1028 6.71 -34.13 -9.02
N ASN A 1029 6.69 -34.22 -7.69
CA ASN A 1029 5.47 -33.96 -6.92
C ASN A 1029 5.05 -32.50 -7.03
N ASN A 1030 3.76 -32.27 -7.30
CA ASN A 1030 3.11 -30.96 -7.21
C ASN A 1030 1.73 -31.15 -6.57
N SER A 1031 1.21 -30.09 -5.94
CA SER A 1031 -0.16 -30.06 -5.38
C SER A 1031 -0.97 -28.91 -5.98
N GLU A 1032 -0.69 -28.58 -7.24
CA GLU A 1032 -1.28 -27.42 -7.91
C GLU A 1032 -2.67 -27.72 -8.47
N THR A 1033 -3.47 -26.67 -8.67
CA THR A 1033 -4.79 -26.80 -9.31
C THR A 1033 -4.62 -27.19 -10.79
N PRO A 1034 -5.08 -28.38 -11.23
CA PRO A 1034 -4.69 -28.93 -12.54
C PRO A 1034 -4.99 -28.02 -13.72
N SER A 1035 -6.18 -27.40 -13.74
CA SER A 1035 -6.68 -26.54 -14.83
C SER A 1035 -5.83 -25.29 -15.12
N TYR A 1036 -5.01 -24.86 -14.16
CA TYR A 1036 -4.04 -23.77 -14.32
C TYR A 1036 -2.62 -24.30 -14.47
N PHE A 1037 -2.27 -25.38 -13.76
CA PHE A 1037 -0.93 -25.95 -13.79
C PHE A 1037 -0.57 -26.58 -15.14
N GLU A 1038 -1.46 -27.38 -15.72
CA GLU A 1038 -1.22 -28.08 -17.00
C GLU A 1038 -0.93 -27.09 -18.14
N LYS A 1039 -1.61 -25.93 -18.14
CA LYS A 1039 -1.41 -24.85 -19.12
C LYS A 1039 -0.04 -24.18 -19.01
N VAL A 1040 0.57 -24.19 -17.82
CA VAL A 1040 1.91 -23.63 -17.59
C VAL A 1040 2.98 -24.68 -17.83
N TRP A 1041 2.73 -25.92 -17.40
CA TRP A 1041 3.66 -27.03 -17.50
C TRP A 1041 3.98 -27.43 -18.95
N SER A 1042 3.06 -27.19 -19.89
CA SER A 1042 3.32 -27.39 -21.33
C SER A 1042 4.14 -26.27 -21.99
N ILE A 1043 4.28 -25.11 -21.35
CA ILE A 1043 4.94 -23.92 -21.92
C ILE A 1043 6.31 -23.73 -21.29
N ILE A 1044 6.35 -23.54 -19.97
CA ILE A 1044 7.51 -23.02 -19.25
C ILE A 1044 8.73 -23.96 -19.28
N PRO A 1045 8.61 -25.27 -19.01
CA PRO A 1045 9.72 -26.22 -19.17
C PRO A 1045 10.31 -26.24 -20.58
N ASN A 1046 9.48 -26.15 -21.62
CA ASN A 1046 9.93 -26.17 -23.02
C ASN A 1046 10.68 -24.88 -23.37
N GLU A 1047 10.15 -23.72 -22.96
CA GLU A 1047 10.79 -22.42 -23.14
C GLU A 1047 12.15 -22.33 -22.44
N MET A 1048 12.28 -22.94 -21.26
CA MET A 1048 13.55 -23.01 -20.52
C MET A 1048 14.60 -23.91 -21.20
N ILE A 1049 14.17 -25.00 -21.84
CA ILE A 1049 15.05 -25.88 -22.63
C ILE A 1049 15.46 -25.18 -23.93
N GLU A 1050 14.55 -24.45 -24.60
CA GLU A 1050 14.87 -23.71 -25.83
C GLU A 1050 15.84 -22.54 -25.54
N LYS A 1051 15.55 -21.73 -24.52
CA LYS A 1051 16.38 -20.58 -24.11
C LYS A 1051 17.62 -20.97 -23.29
N GLN A 1052 17.76 -22.23 -22.90
CA GLN A 1052 18.83 -22.73 -22.00
C GLN A 1052 18.95 -21.91 -20.69
N SER A 1053 17.82 -21.41 -20.21
CA SER A 1053 17.73 -20.46 -19.11
C SER A 1053 16.43 -20.65 -18.34
N ALA A 1054 16.49 -20.57 -17.01
CA ALA A 1054 15.29 -20.51 -16.18
C ALA A 1054 14.71 -19.09 -16.04
N ASP A 1055 15.32 -18.10 -16.67
CA ASP A 1055 14.77 -16.74 -16.76
C ASP A 1055 13.86 -16.64 -17.99
N VAL A 1056 12.59 -16.98 -17.76
CA VAL A 1056 11.49 -16.98 -18.73
C VAL A 1056 10.31 -16.24 -18.12
N ASP A 1057 9.45 -15.67 -18.97
CA ASP A 1057 8.36 -14.81 -18.50
C ASP A 1057 7.25 -15.59 -17.80
N ALA A 1058 6.63 -14.98 -16.79
CA ALA A 1058 5.58 -15.64 -16.02
C ALA A 1058 4.24 -15.62 -16.77
N VAL A 1059 3.60 -16.79 -16.93
CA VAL A 1059 2.31 -16.91 -17.63
C VAL A 1059 1.24 -16.11 -16.88
N SER A 1060 0.61 -15.17 -17.60
CA SER A 1060 -0.47 -14.33 -17.06
C SER A 1060 -1.68 -15.19 -16.66
N GLY A 1061 -2.17 -14.98 -15.43
CA GLY A 1061 -3.28 -15.76 -14.85
C GLY A 1061 -2.85 -17.02 -14.10
N ALA A 1062 -1.63 -17.51 -14.29
CA ALA A 1062 -1.06 -18.64 -13.55
C ALA A 1062 0.33 -18.30 -12.95
N THR A 1063 0.52 -17.02 -12.63
CA THR A 1063 1.81 -16.43 -12.26
C THR A 1063 2.44 -17.06 -11.01
N ARG A 1064 1.66 -17.53 -10.03
CA ARG A 1064 2.19 -18.22 -8.84
C ARG A 1064 2.69 -19.63 -9.17
N SER A 1065 1.91 -20.43 -9.89
CA SER A 1065 2.31 -21.75 -10.38
C SER A 1065 3.53 -21.65 -11.30
N THR A 1066 3.55 -20.64 -12.18
CA THR A 1066 4.69 -20.35 -13.06
C THR A 1066 5.94 -19.97 -12.28
N ASN A 1067 5.84 -19.03 -11.34
CA ASN A 1067 6.94 -18.68 -10.47
C ASN A 1067 7.38 -19.86 -9.59
N GLY A 1068 6.47 -20.78 -9.26
CA GLY A 1068 6.80 -22.04 -8.61
C GLY A 1068 7.68 -22.93 -9.49
N ILE A 1069 7.30 -23.18 -10.75
CA ILE A 1069 8.13 -23.93 -11.72
C ILE A 1069 9.46 -23.20 -11.96
N ILE A 1070 9.45 -21.89 -12.22
CA ILE A 1070 10.66 -21.07 -12.40
C ILE A 1070 11.58 -21.16 -11.18
N ASN A 1071 11.05 -21.06 -9.96
CA ASN A 1071 11.87 -21.18 -8.77
C ASN A 1071 12.36 -22.61 -8.56
N ALA A 1072 11.56 -23.64 -8.87
CA ALA A 1072 11.97 -25.04 -8.79
C ALA A 1072 13.09 -25.37 -9.78
N VAL A 1073 13.02 -24.86 -11.02
CA VAL A 1073 14.08 -25.02 -12.02
C VAL A 1073 15.29 -24.16 -11.67
N LYS A 1074 15.12 -22.92 -11.18
CA LYS A 1074 16.24 -22.10 -10.66
C LYS A 1074 16.92 -22.75 -9.46
N ASP A 1075 16.18 -23.46 -8.61
CA ASP A 1075 16.69 -24.24 -7.48
C ASP A 1075 17.46 -25.48 -7.96
N ALA A 1076 16.88 -26.26 -8.87
CA ALA A 1076 17.52 -27.41 -9.49
C ALA A 1076 18.81 -27.02 -10.25
N LEU A 1077 18.80 -25.89 -10.98
CA LEU A 1077 19.96 -25.35 -11.67
C LEU A 1077 21.01 -24.76 -10.72
N ARG A 1078 20.63 -24.25 -9.54
CA ARG A 1078 21.60 -23.89 -8.50
C ARG A 1078 22.31 -25.14 -7.98
N ASN A 1079 21.59 -26.25 -7.83
CA ASN A 1079 22.15 -27.54 -7.42
C ASN A 1079 23.04 -28.17 -8.53
N SER A 1080 22.82 -27.83 -9.81
CA SER A 1080 23.65 -28.28 -10.93
C SER A 1080 24.87 -27.40 -11.23
N LYS A 1081 24.88 -26.13 -10.82
CA LYS A 1081 26.04 -25.24 -11.01
C LYS A 1081 27.24 -25.73 -10.22
N LEU A 1082 28.45 -25.56 -10.78
CA LEU A 1082 29.66 -25.47 -9.96
C LEU A 1082 29.44 -24.36 -8.93
N ALA A 1083 29.47 -24.70 -7.64
CA ALA A 1083 29.29 -23.73 -6.57
C ALA A 1083 30.41 -22.69 -6.60
N LEU A 1084 30.07 -21.40 -6.45
CA LEU A 1084 31.03 -20.29 -6.37
C LEU A 1084 31.31 -19.84 -4.93
N SER A 1085 31.19 -20.77 -3.97
CA SER A 1085 31.62 -20.57 -2.57
C SER A 1085 32.32 -21.80 -1.97
N ALA A 1086 32.91 -22.61 -2.84
CA ALA A 1086 34.18 -23.31 -2.69
C ALA A 1086 34.75 -23.36 -4.12
N PRO A 1087 36.06 -23.44 -4.38
CA PRO A 1087 36.50 -23.93 -5.69
C PRO A 1087 35.83 -25.28 -5.93
N ALA A 1088 35.60 -25.68 -7.19
CA ALA A 1088 35.10 -27.03 -7.46
C ALA A 1088 36.12 -28.02 -6.89
N GLU A 1089 35.77 -28.55 -5.73
CA GLU A 1089 36.66 -29.32 -4.90
C GLU A 1089 37.03 -30.58 -5.70
N ALA A 1090 38.33 -30.71 -5.99
CA ALA A 1090 38.83 -31.74 -6.87
C ALA A 1090 38.39 -33.12 -6.35
N PRO A 1091 38.07 -34.09 -7.23
CA PRO A 1091 37.52 -35.37 -6.80
C PRO A 1091 38.37 -35.94 -5.67
N TYR A 1092 37.70 -36.34 -4.59
CA TYR A 1092 38.38 -36.89 -3.44
C TYR A 1092 39.15 -38.13 -3.85
N LYS A 1093 40.41 -38.22 -3.43
CA LYS A 1093 41.19 -39.45 -3.53
C LYS A 1093 40.58 -40.49 -2.60
N ASP A 1094 40.35 -41.68 -3.14
CA ASP A 1094 40.01 -42.87 -2.36
C ASP A 1094 41.05 -43.06 -1.25
N GLY A 1095 40.59 -43.06 0.00
CA GLY A 1095 41.48 -43.01 1.16
C GLY A 1095 40.75 -42.73 2.47
N SER A 1096 41.54 -42.54 3.53
CA SER A 1096 41.01 -42.17 4.84
C SER A 1096 41.86 -41.07 5.46
N TYR A 1097 41.16 -40.04 5.95
CA TYR A 1097 41.73 -38.73 6.29
C TYR A 1097 41.30 -38.33 7.70
N GLU A 1098 42.14 -37.60 8.41
CA GLU A 1098 41.87 -37.14 9.78
C GLU A 1098 41.82 -35.61 9.81
N GLY A 1099 40.92 -35.04 10.62
CA GLY A 1099 40.74 -33.59 10.69
C GLY A 1099 40.33 -33.13 12.08
N GLU A 1100 40.65 -31.86 12.39
CA GLU A 1100 40.54 -31.27 13.72
C GLU A 1100 39.80 -29.93 13.70
N ALA A 1101 38.90 -29.70 14.67
CA ALA A 1101 38.27 -28.40 14.87
C ALA A 1101 37.84 -28.16 16.32
N GLU A 1102 37.63 -26.89 16.66
CA GLU A 1102 37.21 -26.45 18.00
C GLU A 1102 35.74 -26.76 18.30
N GLY A 1103 35.50 -27.51 19.38
CA GLY A 1103 34.18 -27.74 19.99
C GLY A 1103 33.80 -26.66 21.01
N PHE A 1104 32.84 -26.97 21.88
CA PHE A 1104 32.44 -26.01 22.92
C PHE A 1104 33.45 -25.90 24.07
N ARG A 1105 34.15 -26.99 24.42
CA ARG A 1105 35.19 -27.01 25.47
C ARG A 1105 36.64 -27.21 25.00
N GLY A 1106 36.86 -27.43 23.71
CA GLY A 1106 38.19 -27.63 23.12
C GLY A 1106 38.13 -28.46 21.84
N PRO A 1107 39.28 -28.79 21.24
CA PRO A 1107 39.33 -29.47 19.96
C PRO A 1107 38.76 -30.90 19.98
N MET A 1108 38.24 -31.31 18.83
CA MET A 1108 37.81 -32.67 18.53
C MET A 1108 38.39 -33.12 17.18
N LYS A 1109 38.65 -34.42 17.06
CA LYS A 1109 39.24 -35.06 15.90
C LYS A 1109 38.34 -36.16 15.36
N VAL A 1110 38.19 -36.20 14.05
CA VAL A 1110 37.39 -37.20 13.32
C VAL A 1110 38.22 -37.84 12.23
N LYS A 1111 37.82 -39.06 11.83
CA LYS A 1111 38.38 -39.79 10.69
C LYS A 1111 37.30 -39.95 9.64
N VAL A 1112 37.60 -39.64 8.39
CA VAL A 1112 36.66 -39.68 7.27
C VAL A 1112 37.17 -40.68 6.24
N GLU A 1113 36.34 -41.64 5.84
CA GLU A 1113 36.64 -42.57 4.75
C GLU A 1113 35.93 -42.13 3.48
N VAL A 1114 36.69 -42.03 2.39
CA VAL A 1114 36.20 -41.57 1.09
C VAL A 1114 36.54 -42.60 0.03
N LYS A 1115 35.57 -42.90 -0.85
CA LYS A 1115 35.74 -43.81 -1.97
C LYS A 1115 34.80 -43.46 -3.12
N ASP A 1116 35.24 -43.62 -4.37
CA ASP A 1116 34.44 -43.33 -5.56
C ASP A 1116 33.87 -41.88 -5.53
N ASN A 1117 34.67 -40.95 -5.01
CA ASN A 1117 34.31 -39.55 -4.72
C ASN A 1117 33.10 -39.38 -3.75
N LYS A 1118 32.90 -40.32 -2.81
CA LYS A 1118 31.84 -40.30 -1.79
C LYS A 1118 32.36 -40.55 -0.38
N ILE A 1119 31.86 -39.79 0.57
CA ILE A 1119 32.05 -39.98 2.01
C ILE A 1119 31.31 -41.25 2.42
N LEU A 1120 32.04 -42.33 2.67
CA LEU A 1120 31.47 -43.61 3.11
C LEU A 1120 31.19 -43.62 4.61
N LYS A 1121 32.05 -42.96 5.39
CA LYS A 1121 32.05 -43.08 6.86
C LYS A 1121 32.71 -41.88 7.51
N VAL A 1122 32.22 -41.53 8.70
CA VAL A 1122 32.82 -40.53 9.60
C VAL A 1122 32.90 -41.13 11.00
N ASP A 1123 34.11 -41.43 11.45
CA ASP A 1123 34.42 -42.02 12.76
C ASP A 1123 34.99 -40.99 13.74
N MET A 1124 34.86 -41.29 15.03
CA MET A 1124 35.43 -40.52 16.13
C MET A 1124 36.88 -40.93 16.41
N ILE A 1125 37.79 -39.96 16.50
CA ILE A 1125 39.13 -40.19 17.06
C ILE A 1125 39.17 -39.73 18.52
N SER A 1126 38.84 -38.47 18.77
CA SER A 1126 38.88 -37.89 20.13
C SER A 1126 37.97 -36.67 20.25
N ASN A 1127 37.37 -36.44 21.43
CA ASN A 1127 36.70 -35.18 21.74
C ASN A 1127 36.95 -34.79 23.20
N MET A 1128 36.95 -33.48 23.48
CA MET A 1128 37.06 -32.91 24.83
C MET A 1128 35.79 -32.15 25.25
N ASP A 1129 34.65 -32.42 24.60
CA ASP A 1129 33.42 -31.67 24.76
C ASP A 1129 32.46 -32.29 25.80
N ASP A 1130 31.43 -31.55 26.20
CA ASP A 1130 30.44 -32.02 27.18
C ASP A 1130 29.64 -33.21 26.64
N LYS A 1131 29.86 -34.39 27.22
CA LYS A 1131 29.32 -35.69 26.78
C LYS A 1131 27.83 -35.69 26.40
N ASP A 1132 26.99 -35.00 27.17
CA ASP A 1132 25.53 -34.97 26.93
C ASP A 1132 25.14 -34.22 25.65
N TRP A 1133 25.75 -33.05 25.40
CA TRP A 1133 25.50 -32.27 24.18
C TRP A 1133 26.25 -32.86 23.00
N PHE A 1134 27.44 -33.36 23.25
CA PHE A 1134 28.28 -34.02 22.28
C PHE A 1134 27.59 -35.25 21.67
N ASN A 1135 27.12 -36.18 22.51
CA ASN A 1135 26.40 -37.37 22.06
C ASN A 1135 25.19 -37.00 21.19
N LYS A 1136 24.44 -35.96 21.60
CA LYS A 1136 23.26 -35.49 20.86
C LYS A 1136 23.58 -34.98 19.45
N ALA A 1137 24.77 -34.39 19.25
CA ALA A 1137 25.24 -34.00 17.92
C ALA A 1137 25.85 -35.19 17.15
N TRP A 1138 26.65 -36.01 17.83
CA TRP A 1138 27.37 -37.15 17.25
C TRP A 1138 26.45 -38.26 16.74
N THR A 1139 25.27 -38.48 17.33
CA THR A 1139 24.29 -39.46 16.83
C THR A 1139 23.49 -38.97 15.62
N THR A 1140 23.75 -37.78 15.06
CA THR A 1140 22.91 -37.19 13.99
C THR A 1140 23.72 -36.54 12.88
N ILE A 1141 24.81 -35.83 13.21
CA ILE A 1141 25.60 -35.09 12.22
C ILE A 1141 26.38 -36.04 11.27
N PRO A 1142 27.15 -37.04 11.75
CA PRO A 1142 27.88 -37.97 10.89
C PRO A 1142 26.98 -38.76 9.93
N GLU A 1143 25.83 -39.26 10.44
CA GLU A 1143 24.85 -40.02 9.66
C GLU A 1143 24.31 -39.19 8.49
N LYS A 1144 23.88 -37.95 8.75
CA LYS A 1144 23.42 -37.02 7.70
C LYS A 1144 24.51 -36.66 6.69
N ILE A 1145 25.77 -36.54 7.12
CA ILE A 1145 26.88 -36.22 6.20
C ILE A 1145 27.09 -37.37 5.20
N VAL A 1146 27.05 -38.62 5.68
CA VAL A 1146 27.14 -39.82 4.82
C VAL A 1146 25.89 -39.96 3.95
N GLU A 1147 24.69 -39.82 4.51
CA GLU A 1147 23.41 -39.91 3.78
C GLU A 1147 23.31 -38.90 2.62
N THR A 1148 23.69 -37.65 2.88
CA THR A 1148 23.63 -36.57 1.88
C THR A 1148 24.89 -36.45 1.02
N ASN A 1149 25.95 -37.21 1.34
CA ASN A 1149 27.30 -37.06 0.80
C ASN A 1149 27.80 -35.59 0.84
N ASN A 1150 27.45 -34.85 1.91
CA ASN A 1150 27.64 -33.41 2.00
C ASN A 1150 27.86 -32.97 3.45
N VAL A 1151 28.84 -32.09 3.66
CA VAL A 1151 29.19 -31.48 4.96
C VAL A 1151 28.20 -30.40 5.44
N ASN A 1152 27.41 -29.84 4.54
CA ASN A 1152 26.46 -28.75 4.83
C ASN A 1152 25.14 -29.28 5.41
N VAL A 1153 25.20 -29.83 6.62
CA VAL A 1153 24.06 -30.41 7.35
C VAL A 1153 23.59 -29.51 8.51
N ASP A 1154 22.29 -29.53 8.80
CA ASP A 1154 21.70 -28.75 9.89
C ASP A 1154 22.25 -29.12 11.28
N VAL A 1155 22.65 -28.09 12.04
CA VAL A 1155 23.11 -28.22 13.43
C VAL A 1155 22.01 -28.72 14.37
N VAL A 1156 22.36 -29.58 15.33
CA VAL A 1156 21.38 -30.16 16.26
C VAL A 1156 20.96 -29.13 17.32
N SER A 1157 19.65 -28.93 17.47
CA SER A 1157 19.08 -27.99 18.44
C SER A 1157 19.46 -28.36 19.88
N GLY A 1158 20.06 -27.41 20.60
CA GLY A 1158 20.61 -27.59 21.94
C GLY A 1158 22.06 -28.09 21.98
N ALA A 1159 22.63 -28.54 20.85
CA ALA A 1159 24.01 -29.01 20.74
C ALA A 1159 24.80 -28.25 19.64
N THR A 1160 24.49 -26.96 19.47
CA THR A 1160 24.92 -26.16 18.30
C THR A 1160 26.43 -26.00 18.17
N TYR A 1161 27.16 -25.81 19.27
CA TYR A 1161 28.61 -25.66 19.23
C TYR A 1161 29.31 -26.99 18.93
N SER A 1162 28.93 -28.07 19.61
CA SER A 1162 29.44 -29.42 19.31
C SER A 1162 29.11 -29.86 17.88
N SER A 1163 27.91 -29.53 17.37
CA SER A 1163 27.56 -29.78 15.96
C SER A 1163 28.49 -29.05 14.99
N LYS A 1164 28.84 -27.78 15.27
CA LYS A 1164 29.78 -27.00 14.46
C LYS A 1164 31.22 -27.52 14.56
N GLY A 1165 31.64 -28.00 15.72
CA GLY A 1165 32.93 -28.68 15.89
C GLY A 1165 33.03 -29.94 15.03
N ILE A 1166 32.00 -30.79 15.05
CA ILE A 1166 31.95 -32.01 14.22
C ILE A 1166 32.00 -31.66 12.73
N ILE A 1167 31.15 -30.74 12.27
CA ILE A 1167 31.15 -30.28 10.87
C ILE A 1167 32.51 -29.67 10.50
N GLY A 1168 33.11 -28.87 11.37
CA GLY A 1168 34.44 -28.27 11.15
C GLY A 1168 35.54 -29.33 10.98
N ALA A 1169 35.57 -30.34 11.86
CA ALA A 1169 36.59 -31.39 11.82
C ALA A 1169 36.44 -32.29 10.57
N VAL A 1170 35.22 -32.54 10.10
CA VAL A 1170 34.98 -33.25 8.84
C VAL A 1170 35.43 -32.42 7.63
N ASN A 1171 35.17 -31.12 7.61
CA ASN A 1171 35.69 -30.23 6.56
C ASN A 1171 37.22 -30.19 6.54
N ASP A 1172 37.87 -30.17 7.71
CA ASP A 1172 39.32 -30.18 7.83
C ASP A 1172 39.93 -31.49 7.28
N ALA A 1173 39.32 -32.64 7.56
CA ALA A 1173 39.73 -33.94 7.02
C ALA A 1173 39.56 -34.04 5.50
N LEU A 1174 38.43 -33.53 4.98
CA LEU A 1174 38.11 -33.60 3.55
C LEU A 1174 38.99 -32.67 2.70
N ARG A 1175 39.47 -31.56 3.27
CA ARG A 1175 40.46 -30.68 2.60
C ARG A 1175 41.70 -31.47 2.15
N ASP A 1176 42.18 -32.38 2.99
CA ASP A 1176 43.38 -33.16 2.73
C ASP A 1176 43.10 -34.37 1.79
N ALA A 1177 41.82 -34.64 1.50
CA ALA A 1177 41.37 -35.67 0.56
C ALA A 1177 41.33 -35.23 -0.91
N HIS A 1178 41.45 -33.94 -1.24
CA HIS A 1178 41.32 -33.45 -2.61
C HIS A 1178 42.53 -33.78 -3.51
N ASP A 1179 42.26 -34.17 -4.76
CA ASP A 1179 43.31 -34.24 -5.77
C ASP A 1179 43.69 -32.87 -6.36
N ALA A 1180 44.63 -32.19 -5.70
CA ALA A 1180 45.17 -30.92 -6.18
C ALA A 1180 45.80 -30.95 -7.60
N THR A 1181 45.97 -32.12 -8.24
CA THR A 1181 46.55 -32.25 -9.59
C THR A 1181 45.55 -32.20 -10.75
N LEU A 1182 44.24 -32.20 -10.49
CA LEU A 1182 43.18 -32.32 -11.52
C LEU A 1182 42.45 -31.00 -11.87
N ASN A 1183 42.96 -29.84 -11.43
CA ASN A 1183 42.40 -28.53 -11.78
C ASN A 1183 43.15 -27.91 -12.97
N TYR A 1184 42.65 -28.13 -14.19
CA TYR A 1184 43.07 -27.48 -15.44
C TYR A 1184 41.86 -26.98 -16.24
#